data_AF-A0A537R349-F1
#
_entry.id   AF-A0A537R349-F1
#
_cell.length_a   1.000
_cell.length_b   1.000
_cell.length_c   1.000
_cell.angle_alpha   90.00
_cell.angle_beta   90.00
_cell.angle_gamma   90.00
#
_symmetry.space_group_name_H-M   'P 1'
#
loop_
_entity.id
_entity.type
_entity.pdbx_description
1 polymer ?
#
loop_
_entity_poly.entity_id
_entity_poly.type
_entity_poly.pdbx_seq_one_letter_code
_entity_poly.pdbx_strand_id
1 'polypeptide(L)'
;MRRFFIGFFAVIGFATVLFVAGVMLLVGGLKPSVTPLPGNILLTVDLTRDLPEGASEEPIMRLLVGGKPTLRDFLDAIEAAGNDPRVKVLLARVGDDEMGLARVQEVRDAIAGFRSKGKLALAFADSFGEFGPGTRPYYLATAFDEIWLQPMGNLGLTGLYADAPFLKGTLDLLGVVPEFDHREEFKTAMNVLTETKMTPAHREEVEALLNSVAGQIVHGIAQGRKLTDAEVRELIDRGPLLAQEAVQAKLVDRLGYRDEVLGHARARAGSGAEVISLANYLDRAGHPHREGSTIALIYGSGLVVRSGGAANPLTGSNLMAATEMTRAFRAAVRDPAVRAILFRIDSPGGSAVASESIWREVVFARERGKPVIVSMSDVAGSGGYYVAAAADKIVAEPATLTGSIGVLAGKVVVADLLKKIGVSTDSAQIGANAAMFSPTTDFSARAHSRLEAFLDETYKGFKDHVATGRHMTHDEVEAVAKGRVWSGEDAKTHGLVDELGGYSVALRLAKEAANLPPEAPFTLTVFPREETLPELLYNRLTGADRERDAGGISSTSIEHSLSLCFGEIISNRFWEMGGPVASERERAESDGGREGSSGSPEQLASLTPLRGIAALWVVIFHFCWYFPAVHPERYTGAVYKGYLAVDMFFVLSGFVITHVYKGGFAHRVTGRCYRDFLKARVARIYPLHITVLLLFVATATVECAASYALKGSFEPIPLIGERSLGGFFANVVMLQGLWARELSWNDPSWSISLEFLAYLLFPLLFPVLWRAGRAAKAGLGGLLVLVLGWLAYRTGGYLNQWNGTYAILRCLPEFLAGMLLYSSYQSGIFASVLAADAALAAVVLLLTALLHLGAPDLAIIPLFPLLILAAVRNTGRLSPLLNSPPLVWLGDISYSLYLLHWFVLFVTTEIARRLPGLDFANLSLVPSLALIAVLIAVSLTLATLSFRFVEVTGRRWLRQRLDIGRRVAVSGAL
;
A
#
# COMPACT_ATOMS: atom_id res chain seq x y z
N MET A 1 18.52 -18.36 17.92
CA MET A 1 17.43 -17.94 17.00
C MET A 1 17.50 -16.47 16.62
N ARG A 2 17.36 -15.52 17.55
CA ARG A 2 17.43 -14.06 17.25
C ARG A 2 18.72 -13.65 16.52
N ARG A 3 19.89 -14.06 17.00
CA ARG A 3 21.20 -13.78 16.35
C ARG A 3 21.36 -14.39 14.95
N PHE A 4 20.66 -15.49 14.65
CA PHE A 4 20.71 -16.14 13.33
C PHE A 4 19.80 -15.44 12.32
N PHE A 5 18.59 -15.07 12.71
CA PHE A 5 17.73 -14.25 11.85
C PHE A 5 18.36 -12.87 11.61
N ILE A 6 18.96 -12.26 12.64
CA ILE A 6 19.74 -11.03 12.47
C ILE A 6 20.91 -11.25 11.50
N GLY A 7 21.71 -12.32 11.64
CA GLY A 7 22.82 -12.59 10.73
C GLY A 7 22.40 -12.95 9.30
N PHE A 8 21.35 -13.74 9.12
CA PHE A 8 20.83 -14.13 7.80
C PHE A 8 20.21 -12.93 7.07
N PHE A 9 19.38 -12.15 7.74
CA PHE A 9 18.82 -10.92 7.18
C PHE A 9 19.87 -9.81 7.04
N ALA A 10 20.90 -9.76 7.88
CA ALA A 10 22.01 -8.82 7.73
C ALA A 10 22.92 -9.18 6.55
N VAL A 11 23.18 -10.46 6.28
CA VAL A 11 23.98 -10.88 5.12
C VAL A 11 23.22 -10.66 3.81
N ILE A 12 21.92 -10.98 3.78
CA ILE A 12 21.07 -10.68 2.63
C ILE A 12 20.95 -9.16 2.47
N GLY A 13 20.67 -8.43 3.54
CA GLY A 13 20.61 -6.97 3.53
C GLY A 13 21.92 -6.33 3.08
N PHE A 14 23.07 -6.83 3.53
CA PHE A 14 24.39 -6.33 3.14
C PHE A 14 24.72 -6.64 1.68
N ALA A 15 24.38 -7.83 1.18
CA ALA A 15 24.52 -8.18 -0.23
C ALA A 15 23.60 -7.32 -1.12
N THR A 16 22.37 -7.05 -0.67
CA THR A 16 21.45 -6.13 -1.34
C THR A 16 21.99 -4.70 -1.32
N VAL A 17 22.56 -4.23 -0.20
CA VAL A 17 23.17 -2.89 -0.09
C VAL A 17 24.40 -2.75 -0.97
N LEU A 18 25.30 -3.75 -1.02
CA LEU A 18 26.46 -3.74 -1.92
C LEU A 18 26.06 -3.80 -3.39
N PHE A 19 25.01 -4.56 -3.72
CA PHE A 19 24.47 -4.62 -5.07
C PHE A 19 23.85 -3.27 -5.48
N VAL A 20 23.03 -2.67 -4.62
CA VAL A 20 22.45 -1.33 -4.83
C VAL A 20 23.54 -0.26 -4.91
N ALA A 21 24.56 -0.31 -4.04
CA ALA A 21 25.70 0.62 -4.09
C ALA A 21 26.54 0.45 -5.36
N GLY A 22 26.75 -0.78 -5.84
CA GLY A 22 27.40 -1.07 -7.10
C GLY A 22 26.63 -0.53 -8.30
N VAL A 23 25.29 -0.67 -8.31
CA VAL A 23 24.40 -0.09 -9.32
C VAL A 23 24.44 1.45 -9.25
N MET A 24 24.38 2.05 -8.06
CA MET A 24 24.45 3.50 -7.90
C MET A 24 25.81 4.08 -8.34
N LEU A 25 26.92 3.37 -8.10
CA LEU A 25 28.25 3.77 -8.59
C LEU A 25 28.37 3.65 -10.12
N LEU A 26 27.75 2.63 -10.71
CA LEU A 26 27.70 2.44 -12.17
C LEU A 26 26.81 3.51 -12.85
N VAL A 27 25.70 3.89 -12.20
CA VAL A 27 24.75 4.91 -12.66
C VAL A 27 25.31 6.32 -12.47
N GLY A 28 25.98 6.60 -11.34
CA GLY A 28 26.58 7.91 -11.05
C GLY A 28 27.75 8.28 -11.98
N GLY A 29 28.35 7.30 -12.66
CA GLY A 29 29.39 7.51 -13.67
C GLY A 29 28.85 7.83 -15.08
N LEU A 30 27.56 7.61 -15.36
CA LEU A 30 26.96 7.84 -16.66
C LEU A 30 26.24 9.20 -16.65
N LYS A 31 26.85 10.22 -17.25
CA LYS A 31 26.18 11.50 -17.49
C LYS A 31 24.99 11.27 -18.45
N PRO A 32 23.74 11.55 -18.05
CA PRO A 32 22.61 11.43 -18.96
C PRO A 32 22.81 12.40 -20.14
N SER A 33 22.64 11.90 -21.36
CA SER A 33 22.51 12.76 -22.53
C SER A 33 21.18 13.50 -22.42
N VAL A 34 21.21 14.77 -22.02
CA VAL A 34 20.02 15.62 -22.01
C VAL A 34 19.55 15.76 -23.44
N THR A 35 18.46 15.08 -23.79
CA THR A 35 17.83 15.24 -25.11
C THR A 35 17.23 16.64 -25.16
N PRO A 36 17.58 17.48 -26.14
CA PRO A 36 17.04 18.83 -26.25
C PRO A 36 15.50 18.82 -26.35
N LEU A 37 14.86 19.88 -25.83
CA LEU A 37 13.42 20.07 -26.01
C LEU A 37 13.10 20.30 -27.50
N PRO A 38 12.05 19.66 -28.05
CA PRO A 38 11.71 19.76 -29.46
C PRO A 38 11.06 21.10 -29.81
N GLY A 39 11.00 21.42 -31.11
CA GLY A 39 10.58 22.75 -31.59
C GLY A 39 9.10 23.09 -31.36
N ASN A 40 8.21 22.09 -31.42
CA ASN A 40 6.78 22.23 -31.12
C ASN A 40 6.37 21.16 -30.10
N ILE A 41 5.68 21.56 -29.04
CA ILE A 41 5.35 20.69 -27.90
C ILE A 41 3.84 20.68 -27.64
N LEU A 42 3.27 19.48 -27.56
CA LEU A 42 1.99 19.19 -26.94
C LEU A 42 2.25 18.60 -25.55
N LEU A 43 1.86 19.34 -24.51
CA LEU A 43 1.98 18.89 -23.13
C LEU A 43 0.81 18.00 -22.75
N THR A 44 1.09 16.96 -21.96
CA THR A 44 0.08 16.08 -21.38
C THR A 44 0.22 16.02 -19.87
N VAL A 45 -0.90 16.06 -19.15
CA VAL A 45 -0.93 15.91 -17.69
C VAL A 45 -2.13 15.05 -17.29
N ASP A 46 -1.96 14.26 -16.24
CA ASP A 46 -3.03 13.46 -15.65
C ASP A 46 -3.40 14.05 -14.29
N LEU A 47 -4.50 14.81 -14.24
CA LEU A 47 -5.00 15.46 -13.03
C LEU A 47 -5.99 14.56 -12.27
N THR A 48 -6.13 13.30 -12.68
CA THR A 48 -6.84 12.28 -11.89
C THR A 48 -6.04 11.75 -10.70
N ARG A 49 -4.78 12.18 -10.59
CA ARG A 49 -3.86 11.81 -9.51
C ARG A 49 -3.68 13.00 -8.58
N ASP A 50 -3.52 12.71 -7.28
CA ASP A 50 -3.23 13.74 -6.28
C ASP A 50 -1.92 14.49 -6.57
N LEU A 51 -1.90 15.78 -6.23
CA LEU A 51 -0.75 16.67 -6.28
C LEU A 51 -0.42 17.14 -4.85
N PRO A 52 0.43 16.42 -4.10
CA PRO A 52 0.75 16.77 -2.73
C PRO A 52 1.56 18.07 -2.64
N GLU A 53 1.48 18.77 -1.50
CA GLU A 53 2.17 20.05 -1.25
C GLU A 53 3.70 19.98 -1.34
N GLY A 54 4.28 18.90 -0.81
CA GLY A 54 5.73 18.70 -0.77
C GLY A 54 6.11 17.25 -1.00
N ALA A 55 7.39 17.01 -1.25
CA ALA A 55 7.93 15.66 -1.43
C ALA A 55 7.78 14.87 -0.12
N SER A 56 6.78 13.99 -0.06
CA SER A 56 6.53 13.09 1.08
C SER A 56 7.46 11.87 1.10
N GLU A 57 8.35 11.75 0.11
CA GLU A 57 9.22 10.59 -0.08
C GLU A 57 10.62 10.87 0.45
N GLU A 58 11.15 9.92 1.22
CA GLU A 58 12.56 9.93 1.63
C GLU A 58 13.49 10.06 0.39
N PRO A 59 14.58 10.84 0.46
CA PRO A 59 15.47 11.08 -0.69
C PRO A 59 15.95 9.80 -1.40
N ILE A 60 16.09 8.70 -0.67
CA ILE A 60 16.46 7.38 -1.20
C ILE A 60 15.31 6.75 -1.99
N MET A 61 14.06 6.88 -1.53
CA MET A 61 12.87 6.36 -2.23
C MET A 61 12.60 7.14 -3.51
N ARG A 62 12.75 8.47 -3.46
CA ARG A 62 12.63 9.35 -4.63
C ARG A 62 13.63 8.97 -5.74
N LEU A 63 14.83 8.51 -5.37
CA LEU A 63 15.85 8.04 -6.32
C LEU A 63 15.54 6.66 -6.92
N LEU A 64 14.97 5.74 -6.13
CA LEU A 64 14.71 4.36 -6.54
C LEU A 64 13.41 4.19 -7.35
N VAL A 65 12.41 5.03 -7.05
CA VAL A 65 11.04 4.90 -7.58
C VAL A 65 10.67 6.09 -8.47
N GLY A 66 11.40 7.21 -8.40
CA GLY A 66 10.99 8.49 -8.98
C GLY A 66 9.96 9.18 -8.08
N GLY A 67 10.11 10.49 -7.87
CA GLY A 67 9.17 11.24 -7.05
C GLY A 67 7.83 11.45 -7.75
N LYS A 68 6.72 11.37 -6.99
CA LYS A 68 5.43 11.87 -7.47
C LYS A 68 5.51 13.38 -7.73
N PRO A 69 4.96 13.90 -8.84
CA PRO A 69 4.85 15.34 -9.05
C PRO A 69 4.06 15.99 -7.91
N THR A 70 4.62 17.04 -7.32
CA THR A 70 3.98 17.87 -6.30
C THR A 70 3.12 18.95 -6.95
N LEU A 71 2.27 19.61 -6.16
CA LEU A 71 1.54 20.80 -6.62
C LEU A 71 2.51 21.87 -7.10
N ARG A 72 3.63 22.09 -6.39
CA ARG A 72 4.67 23.02 -6.85
C ARG A 72 5.24 22.61 -8.20
N ASP A 73 5.58 21.34 -8.41
CA ASP A 73 6.10 20.88 -9.71
C ASP A 73 5.11 21.18 -10.83
N PHE A 74 3.80 20.97 -10.58
CA PHE A 74 2.75 21.32 -11.53
C PHE A 74 2.72 22.84 -11.81
N LEU A 75 2.69 23.69 -10.78
CA LEU A 75 2.62 25.15 -10.92
C LEU A 75 3.85 25.70 -11.65
N ASP A 76 5.05 25.27 -11.24
CA ASP A 76 6.33 25.62 -11.85
C ASP A 76 6.37 25.20 -13.34
N ALA A 77 5.88 24.00 -13.65
CA ALA A 77 5.84 23.49 -15.02
C ALA A 77 4.87 24.27 -15.91
N ILE A 78 3.69 24.62 -15.39
CA ILE A 78 2.70 25.43 -16.11
C ILE A 78 3.21 26.86 -16.33
N GLU A 79 3.87 27.46 -15.34
CA GLU A 79 4.49 28.78 -15.48
C GLU A 79 5.55 28.77 -16.60
N ALA A 80 6.49 27.83 -16.53
CA ALA A 80 7.55 27.66 -17.53
C ALA A 80 6.98 27.40 -18.92
N ALA A 81 6.03 26.47 -19.02
CA ALA A 81 5.35 26.12 -20.27
C ALA A 81 4.59 27.31 -20.88
N GLY A 82 3.98 28.15 -20.05
CA GLY A 82 3.29 29.36 -20.50
C GLY A 82 4.25 30.36 -21.17
N ASN A 83 5.48 30.47 -20.67
CA ASN A 83 6.51 31.36 -21.21
C ASN A 83 7.30 30.75 -22.38
N ASP A 84 7.20 29.44 -22.60
CA ASP A 84 7.97 28.74 -23.63
C ASP A 84 7.27 28.85 -25.01
N PRO A 85 7.90 29.45 -26.03
CA PRO A 85 7.30 29.57 -27.35
C PRO A 85 7.11 28.22 -28.06
N ARG A 86 7.82 27.16 -27.66
CA ARG A 86 7.71 25.80 -28.22
C ARG A 86 6.43 25.10 -27.78
N VAL A 87 5.96 25.38 -26.56
CA VAL A 87 4.71 24.81 -26.04
C VAL A 87 3.52 25.49 -26.70
N LYS A 88 2.65 24.70 -27.33
CA LYS A 88 1.47 25.20 -28.04
C LYS A 88 0.16 24.83 -27.37
N VAL A 89 0.08 23.60 -26.85
CA VAL A 89 -1.16 23.01 -26.33
C VAL A 89 -0.86 22.25 -25.04
N LEU A 90 -1.78 22.34 -24.09
CA LEU A 90 -1.86 21.48 -22.91
C LEU A 90 -3.10 20.59 -23.02
N LEU A 91 -2.94 19.27 -22.91
CA LEU A 91 -4.02 18.31 -22.82
C LEU A 91 -4.01 17.65 -21.43
N ALA A 92 -5.04 17.93 -20.63
CA ALA A 92 -5.21 17.33 -19.32
C ALA A 92 -6.25 16.20 -19.36
N ARG A 93 -5.93 15.07 -18.72
CA ARG A 93 -6.95 14.11 -18.30
C ARG A 93 -7.50 14.57 -16.95
N VAL A 94 -8.82 14.65 -16.85
CA VAL A 94 -9.61 14.99 -15.66
C VAL A 94 -10.74 13.95 -15.51
N GLY A 95 -11.60 14.08 -14.50
CA GLY A 95 -12.80 13.26 -14.36
C GLY A 95 -12.98 12.67 -12.96
N ASP A 96 -11.87 12.38 -12.31
CA ASP A 96 -11.74 12.07 -10.89
C ASP A 96 -10.64 12.98 -10.32
N ASP A 97 -10.66 13.30 -9.03
CA ASP A 97 -9.54 13.96 -8.34
C ASP A 97 -9.55 13.67 -6.83
N GLU A 98 -8.37 13.64 -6.21
CA GLU A 98 -8.17 13.47 -4.76
C GLU A 98 -7.79 14.80 -4.07
N MET A 99 -7.79 15.91 -4.81
CA MET A 99 -7.40 17.22 -4.31
C MET A 99 -8.52 17.84 -3.47
N GLY A 100 -8.15 18.64 -2.47
CA GLY A 100 -9.11 19.55 -1.86
C GLY A 100 -9.41 20.73 -2.79
N LEU A 101 -10.49 21.45 -2.48
CA LEU A 101 -11.01 22.44 -3.40
C LEU A 101 -10.09 23.67 -3.55
N ALA A 102 -9.33 24.04 -2.52
CA ALA A 102 -8.37 25.14 -2.60
C ALA A 102 -7.26 24.79 -3.61
N ARG A 103 -6.69 23.58 -3.53
CA ARG A 103 -5.71 23.13 -4.54
C ARG A 103 -6.31 23.06 -5.95
N VAL A 104 -7.58 22.67 -6.07
CA VAL A 104 -8.30 22.74 -7.36
C VAL A 104 -8.40 24.19 -7.86
N GLN A 105 -8.74 25.17 -7.01
CA GLN A 105 -8.76 26.59 -7.38
C GLN A 105 -7.38 27.08 -7.83
N GLU A 106 -6.33 26.68 -7.14
CA GLU A 106 -4.96 27.05 -7.48
C GLU A 106 -4.50 26.46 -8.83
N VAL A 107 -4.86 25.21 -9.10
CA VAL A 107 -4.62 24.57 -10.40
C VAL A 107 -5.42 25.29 -11.51
N ARG A 108 -6.68 25.66 -11.24
CA ARG A 108 -7.51 26.43 -12.18
C ARG A 108 -6.89 27.78 -12.51
N ASP A 109 -6.36 28.49 -11.52
CA ASP A 109 -5.70 29.78 -11.69
C ASP A 109 -4.43 29.65 -12.53
N ALA A 110 -3.63 28.60 -12.30
CA ALA A 110 -2.45 28.31 -13.12
C ALA A 110 -2.83 28.03 -14.59
N ILE A 111 -3.88 27.25 -14.83
CA ILE A 111 -4.39 26.99 -16.19
C ILE A 111 -4.92 28.27 -16.84
N ALA A 112 -5.65 29.11 -16.09
CA ALA A 112 -6.12 30.40 -16.59
C ALA A 112 -4.93 31.31 -16.98
N GLY A 113 -3.87 31.34 -16.17
CA GLY A 113 -2.63 32.07 -16.48
C GLY A 113 -1.86 31.49 -17.68
N PHE A 114 -1.93 30.19 -17.92
CA PHE A 114 -1.39 29.57 -19.14
C PHE A 114 -2.18 30.02 -20.38
N ARG A 115 -3.51 30.02 -20.30
CA ARG A 115 -4.41 30.43 -21.37
C ARG A 115 -4.31 31.92 -21.69
N SER A 116 -4.14 32.77 -20.69
CA SER A 116 -3.98 34.22 -20.88
C SER A 116 -2.76 34.60 -21.72
N LYS A 117 -1.75 33.71 -21.79
CA LYS A 117 -0.56 33.84 -22.67
C LYS A 117 -0.83 33.38 -24.11
N GLY A 118 -2.09 33.15 -24.48
CA GLY A 118 -2.51 32.72 -25.82
C GLY A 118 -2.25 31.25 -26.13
N LYS A 119 -2.02 30.43 -25.09
CA LYS A 119 -1.85 28.98 -25.22
C LYS A 119 -3.19 28.27 -25.13
N LEU A 120 -3.33 27.13 -25.83
CA LEU A 120 -4.57 26.33 -25.80
C LEU A 120 -4.52 25.27 -24.71
N ALA A 121 -5.57 25.18 -23.88
CA ALA A 121 -5.72 24.14 -22.88
C ALA A 121 -6.99 23.30 -23.12
N LEU A 122 -6.84 21.99 -23.21
CA LEU A 122 -7.91 21.03 -23.46
C LEU A 122 -8.05 20.07 -22.27
N ALA A 123 -9.28 19.81 -21.85
CA ALA A 123 -9.60 18.79 -20.84
C ALA A 123 -10.31 17.60 -21.50
N PHE A 124 -9.92 16.39 -21.10
CA PHE A 124 -10.58 15.15 -21.48
C PHE A 124 -10.97 14.36 -20.23
N ALA A 125 -12.22 13.91 -20.16
CA ALA A 125 -12.70 13.00 -19.14
C ALA A 125 -13.34 11.76 -19.78
N ASP A 126 -13.01 10.58 -19.25
CA ASP A 126 -13.79 9.38 -19.55
C ASP A 126 -15.19 9.53 -18.94
N SER A 127 -15.27 10.09 -17.74
CA SER A 127 -16.49 10.52 -17.07
C SER A 127 -16.16 11.55 -15.98
N PHE A 128 -17.14 12.37 -15.57
CA PHE A 128 -17.01 13.20 -14.35
C PHE A 128 -17.78 12.51 -13.23
N GLY A 129 -17.09 11.60 -12.53
CA GLY A 129 -17.72 10.58 -11.70
C GLY A 129 -18.50 9.55 -12.51
N GLU A 130 -19.11 8.56 -11.85
CA GLU A 130 -20.06 7.62 -12.46
C GLU A 130 -21.28 7.50 -11.55
N PHE A 131 -21.17 6.60 -10.56
CA PHE A 131 -22.08 6.46 -9.43
C PHE A 131 -21.65 7.31 -8.21
N GLY A 132 -20.83 8.36 -8.44
CA GLY A 132 -20.21 9.19 -7.39
C GLY A 132 -20.15 10.67 -7.77
N PRO A 133 -19.72 11.55 -6.85
CA PRO A 133 -19.75 13.00 -7.06
C PRO A 133 -18.74 13.45 -8.13
N GLY A 134 -19.23 14.09 -9.19
CA GLY A 134 -18.40 14.65 -10.28
C GLY A 134 -18.25 16.17 -10.26
N THR A 135 -18.89 16.86 -9.29
CA THR A 135 -18.95 18.33 -9.21
C THR A 135 -17.57 18.98 -9.16
N ARG A 136 -16.64 18.45 -8.35
CA ARG A 136 -15.29 19.02 -8.16
C ARG A 136 -14.37 18.84 -9.38
N PRO A 137 -14.19 17.64 -9.95
CA PRO A 137 -13.37 17.49 -11.15
C PRO A 137 -13.98 18.21 -12.36
N TYR A 138 -15.31 18.33 -12.41
CA TYR A 138 -15.95 19.16 -13.43
C TYR A 138 -15.69 20.65 -13.21
N TYR A 139 -15.78 21.13 -11.96
CA TYR A 139 -15.37 22.49 -11.61
C TYR A 139 -13.94 22.74 -12.10
N LEU A 140 -12.96 21.87 -11.85
CA LEU A 140 -11.62 21.98 -12.43
C LEU A 140 -11.63 22.12 -13.96
N ALA A 141 -12.36 21.25 -14.67
CA ALA A 141 -12.41 21.22 -16.13
C ALA A 141 -12.91 22.54 -16.76
N THR A 142 -13.72 23.34 -16.06
CA THR A 142 -14.19 24.62 -16.60
C THR A 142 -13.12 25.70 -16.71
N ALA A 143 -11.89 25.45 -16.22
CA ALA A 143 -10.74 26.33 -16.44
C ALA A 143 -10.09 26.14 -17.82
N PHE A 144 -10.44 25.08 -18.56
CA PHE A 144 -9.90 24.78 -19.89
C PHE A 144 -10.70 25.47 -21.01
N ASP A 145 -10.11 25.57 -22.20
CA ASP A 145 -10.77 26.14 -23.38
C ASP A 145 -11.84 25.21 -23.96
N GLU A 146 -11.56 23.90 -23.97
CA GLU A 146 -12.48 22.88 -24.45
C GLU A 146 -12.52 21.69 -23.49
N ILE A 147 -13.72 21.18 -23.22
CA ILE A 147 -13.99 19.98 -22.42
C ILE A 147 -14.53 18.89 -23.35
N TRP A 148 -13.80 17.79 -23.42
CA TRP A 148 -14.18 16.57 -24.13
C TRP A 148 -14.63 15.51 -23.13
N LEU A 149 -15.78 14.90 -23.38
CA LEU A 149 -16.33 13.81 -22.58
C LEU A 149 -16.47 12.56 -23.45
N GLN A 150 -16.13 11.39 -22.91
CA GLN A 150 -16.40 10.14 -23.63
C GLN A 150 -17.91 9.97 -23.88
N PRO A 151 -18.35 9.42 -25.04
CA PRO A 151 -19.78 9.33 -25.37
C PRO A 151 -20.66 8.60 -24.35
N MET A 152 -20.09 7.65 -23.60
CA MET A 152 -20.80 6.92 -22.53
C MET A 152 -20.50 7.43 -21.12
N GLY A 153 -19.66 8.46 -20.99
CA GLY A 153 -19.45 9.13 -19.71
C GLY A 153 -20.69 9.90 -19.27
N ASN A 154 -20.75 10.21 -17.99
CA ASN A 154 -21.74 11.07 -17.38
C ASN A 154 -21.10 12.30 -16.74
N LEU A 155 -21.89 13.35 -16.60
CA LEU A 155 -21.52 14.54 -15.88
C LEU A 155 -22.19 14.53 -14.50
N GLY A 156 -21.46 14.06 -13.49
CA GLY A 156 -21.88 13.98 -12.09
C GLY A 156 -22.00 15.32 -11.36
N LEU A 157 -22.41 16.38 -12.06
CA LEU A 157 -22.66 17.72 -11.51
C LEU A 157 -23.92 17.67 -10.64
N THR A 158 -23.75 17.35 -9.35
CA THR A 158 -24.85 17.01 -8.40
C THR A 158 -24.84 17.89 -7.15
N GLY A 159 -23.99 18.92 -7.12
CA GLY A 159 -23.85 19.84 -5.99
C GLY A 159 -22.90 19.31 -4.93
N LEU A 160 -23.13 19.72 -3.68
CA LEU A 160 -22.34 19.38 -2.51
C LEU A 160 -23.22 18.76 -1.43
N TYR A 161 -22.67 17.77 -0.74
CA TYR A 161 -23.30 17.10 0.38
C TYR A 161 -22.23 16.85 1.44
N ALA A 162 -22.61 17.05 2.71
CA ALA A 162 -21.76 16.73 3.85
C ALA A 162 -22.55 15.90 4.85
N ASP A 163 -21.98 14.78 5.27
CA ASP A 163 -22.38 14.07 6.46
C ASP A 163 -21.18 13.83 7.38
N ALA A 164 -21.50 13.53 8.64
CA ALA A 164 -20.52 13.19 9.65
C ALA A 164 -21.02 11.95 10.41
N PRO A 165 -20.19 10.91 10.56
CA PRO A 165 -20.53 9.79 11.42
C PRO A 165 -20.44 10.20 12.90
N PHE A 166 -21.41 9.77 13.70
CA PHE A 166 -21.44 9.99 15.15
C PHE A 166 -21.30 8.66 15.87
N LEU A 167 -20.22 8.50 16.63
CA LEU A 167 -19.80 7.23 17.24
C LEU A 167 -20.26 7.07 18.68
N LYS A 168 -20.83 8.09 19.30
CA LYS A 168 -21.23 8.05 20.72
C LYS A 168 -22.06 6.80 21.07
N GLY A 169 -23.06 6.46 20.25
CA GLY A 169 -23.89 5.26 20.47
C GLY A 169 -23.09 3.95 20.44
N THR A 170 -22.08 3.85 19.58
CA THR A 170 -21.15 2.71 19.52
C THR A 170 -20.21 2.69 20.73
N LEU A 171 -19.70 3.85 21.14
CA LEU A 171 -18.83 3.99 22.31
C LEU A 171 -19.58 3.60 23.60
N ASP A 172 -20.82 4.04 23.76
CA ASP A 172 -21.71 3.66 24.87
C ASP A 172 -21.90 2.12 24.92
N LEU A 173 -22.14 1.48 23.76
CA LEU A 173 -22.26 0.02 23.65
C LEU A 173 -20.98 -0.69 24.14
N LEU A 174 -19.81 -0.17 23.76
CA LEU A 174 -18.52 -0.73 24.12
C LEU A 174 -18.11 -0.43 25.56
N GLY A 175 -18.75 0.52 26.25
CA GLY A 175 -18.29 1.00 27.56
C GLY A 175 -17.01 1.83 27.42
N VAL A 176 -16.95 2.65 26.38
CA VAL A 176 -15.88 3.60 26.12
C VAL A 176 -16.45 5.00 26.31
N VAL A 177 -15.83 5.81 27.18
CA VAL A 177 -16.31 7.14 27.55
C VAL A 177 -15.35 8.20 27.01
N PRO A 178 -15.76 9.03 26.03
CA PRO A 178 -14.98 10.18 25.61
C PRO A 178 -15.18 11.34 26.61
N GLU A 179 -14.15 11.65 27.41
CA GLU A 179 -14.12 12.80 28.31
C GLU A 179 -13.34 13.94 27.65
N PHE A 180 -14.05 14.79 26.90
CA PHE A 180 -13.48 15.95 26.21
C PHE A 180 -14.22 17.23 26.56
N ASP A 181 -13.46 18.31 26.74
CA ASP A 181 -13.97 19.68 26.89
C ASP A 181 -13.40 20.57 25.77
N HIS A 182 -14.10 21.68 25.53
CA HIS A 182 -13.68 22.71 24.58
C HIS A 182 -14.06 24.11 25.05
N ARG A 183 -13.58 25.10 24.30
CA ARG A 183 -14.00 26.50 24.45
C ARG A 183 -14.81 26.94 23.25
N GLU A 184 -16.01 27.43 23.56
CA GLU A 184 -17.01 27.98 22.66
C GLU A 184 -17.65 26.96 21.69
N GLU A 185 -18.82 27.31 21.18
CA GLU A 185 -19.79 26.41 20.56
C GLU A 185 -19.39 25.87 19.18
N PHE A 186 -18.52 26.57 18.44
CA PHE A 186 -18.10 26.15 17.10
C PHE A 186 -16.85 25.27 17.12
N LYS A 187 -16.26 24.96 18.28
CA LYS A 187 -15.17 23.98 18.36
C LYS A 187 -15.70 22.54 18.34
N THR A 188 -16.08 22.06 17.16
CA THR A 188 -16.96 20.89 16.97
C THR A 188 -16.27 19.55 16.74
N ALA A 189 -14.93 19.52 16.66
CA ALA A 189 -14.18 18.32 16.22
C ALA A 189 -14.40 17.06 17.10
N MET A 190 -14.74 17.22 18.38
CA MET A 190 -15.07 16.10 19.28
C MET A 190 -16.52 15.63 19.20
N ASN A 191 -17.41 16.36 18.51
CA ASN A 191 -18.83 16.03 18.45
C ASN A 191 -19.07 14.63 17.86
N VAL A 192 -18.21 14.19 16.92
CA VAL A 192 -18.27 12.84 16.35
C VAL A 192 -18.08 11.73 17.41
N LEU A 193 -17.46 12.03 18.55
CA LEU A 193 -17.25 11.10 19.66
C LEU A 193 -18.25 11.35 20.81
N THR A 194 -18.56 12.60 21.10
CA THR A 194 -19.31 13.02 22.30
C THR A 194 -20.81 13.12 22.07
N GLU A 195 -21.25 13.32 20.82
CA GLU A 195 -22.65 13.53 20.44
C GLU A 195 -23.19 12.41 19.56
N THR A 196 -24.52 12.31 19.45
CA THR A 196 -25.18 11.36 18.52
C THR A 196 -25.59 11.99 17.19
N LYS A 197 -25.47 13.32 17.07
CA LYS A 197 -25.81 14.11 15.88
C LYS A 197 -25.14 15.48 15.96
N MET A 198 -25.16 16.25 14.87
CA MET A 198 -24.67 17.63 14.88
C MET A 198 -25.40 18.48 15.92
N THR A 199 -24.64 19.22 16.72
CA THR A 199 -25.17 20.30 17.56
C THR A 199 -25.67 21.45 16.66
N PRO A 200 -26.47 22.40 17.18
CA PRO A 200 -26.92 23.55 16.38
C PRO A 200 -25.77 24.36 15.77
N ALA A 201 -24.71 24.64 16.56
CA ALA A 201 -23.53 25.36 16.08
C ALA A 201 -22.73 24.57 15.04
N HIS A 202 -22.58 23.25 15.22
CA HIS A 202 -21.94 22.38 14.22
C HIS A 202 -22.72 22.38 12.90
N ARG A 203 -24.05 22.29 12.96
CA ARG A 203 -24.90 22.36 11.77
C ARG A 203 -24.76 23.70 11.06
N GLU A 204 -24.83 24.80 11.80
CA GLU A 204 -24.70 26.16 11.25
C GLU A 204 -23.35 26.35 10.53
N GLU A 205 -22.25 25.92 11.14
CA GLU A 205 -20.92 25.99 10.54
C GLU A 205 -20.83 25.19 9.23
N VAL A 206 -21.29 23.94 9.23
CA VAL A 206 -21.28 23.09 8.03
C VAL A 206 -22.15 23.68 6.93
N GLU A 207 -23.34 24.17 7.25
CA GLU A 207 -24.24 24.82 6.28
C GLU A 207 -23.63 26.11 5.72
N ALA A 208 -22.97 26.93 6.54
CA ALA A 208 -22.28 28.13 6.09
C ALA A 208 -21.12 27.81 5.13
N LEU A 209 -20.27 26.83 5.48
CA LEU A 209 -19.17 26.38 4.62
C LEU A 209 -19.68 25.81 3.29
N LEU A 210 -20.73 24.98 3.33
CA LEU A 210 -21.35 24.44 2.12
C LEU A 210 -21.89 25.55 1.22
N ASN A 211 -22.54 26.57 1.78
CA ASN A 211 -23.07 27.69 1.01
C ASN A 211 -21.96 28.53 0.37
N SER A 212 -20.92 28.86 1.12
CA SER A 212 -19.74 29.60 0.61
C SER A 212 -19.08 28.83 -0.54
N VAL A 213 -18.75 27.56 -0.31
CA VAL A 213 -18.09 26.70 -1.30
C VAL A 213 -18.98 26.42 -2.52
N ALA A 214 -20.28 26.17 -2.33
CA ALA A 214 -21.21 25.98 -3.44
C ALA A 214 -21.33 27.26 -4.28
N GLY A 215 -21.33 28.44 -3.65
CA GLY A 215 -21.29 29.74 -4.32
C GLY A 215 -20.09 29.85 -5.26
N GLN A 216 -18.89 29.55 -4.75
CA GLN A 216 -17.64 29.60 -5.51
C GLN A 216 -17.62 28.62 -6.69
N ILE A 217 -18.11 27.39 -6.49
CA ILE A 217 -18.20 26.39 -7.57
C ILE A 217 -19.17 26.86 -8.65
N VAL A 218 -20.38 27.28 -8.27
CA VAL A 218 -21.39 27.78 -9.19
C VAL A 218 -20.85 28.95 -10.00
N HIS A 219 -20.22 29.92 -9.33
CA HIS A 219 -19.66 31.09 -9.99
C HIS A 219 -18.56 30.73 -10.99
N GLY A 220 -17.62 29.85 -10.62
CA GLY A 220 -16.56 29.46 -11.54
C GLY A 220 -17.02 28.57 -12.71
N ILE A 221 -18.08 27.77 -12.54
CA ILE A 221 -18.73 27.06 -13.67
C ILE A 221 -19.42 28.08 -14.57
N ALA A 222 -20.18 29.02 -14.00
CA ALA A 222 -20.90 30.06 -14.73
C ALA A 222 -19.93 30.88 -15.61
N GLN A 223 -18.81 31.33 -15.03
CA GLN A 223 -17.74 32.01 -15.77
C GLN A 223 -17.14 31.14 -16.89
N GLY A 224 -16.73 29.91 -16.55
CA GLY A 224 -16.05 29.01 -17.50
C GLY A 224 -16.93 28.56 -18.66
N ARG A 225 -18.24 28.43 -18.44
CA ARG A 225 -19.22 27.96 -19.45
C ARG A 225 -20.09 29.06 -20.03
N LYS A 226 -19.88 30.33 -19.63
CA LYS A 226 -20.65 31.51 -20.06
C LYS A 226 -22.16 31.34 -19.78
N LEU A 227 -22.47 30.86 -18.59
CA LEU A 227 -23.81 30.73 -18.04
C LEU A 227 -23.99 31.74 -16.90
N THR A 228 -25.23 31.90 -16.44
CA THR A 228 -25.54 32.60 -15.19
C THR A 228 -25.49 31.64 -14.00
N ASP A 229 -25.23 32.17 -12.80
CA ASP A 229 -25.24 31.37 -11.56
C ASP A 229 -26.58 30.64 -11.37
N ALA A 230 -27.70 31.25 -11.77
CA ALA A 230 -29.03 30.65 -11.67
C ALA A 230 -29.19 29.44 -12.60
N GLU A 231 -28.72 29.53 -13.85
CA GLU A 231 -28.75 28.40 -14.80
C GLU A 231 -27.88 27.24 -14.30
N VAL A 232 -26.71 27.53 -13.71
CA VAL A 232 -25.84 26.49 -13.16
C VAL A 232 -26.50 25.77 -11.98
N ARG A 233 -27.22 26.49 -11.12
CA ARG A 233 -28.00 25.87 -10.02
C ARG A 233 -29.10 24.95 -10.53
N GLU A 234 -29.85 25.39 -11.54
CA GLU A 234 -30.86 24.55 -12.19
C GLU A 234 -30.24 23.28 -12.80
N LEU A 235 -29.06 23.40 -13.41
CA LEU A 235 -28.34 22.25 -13.97
C LEU A 235 -27.83 21.29 -12.90
N ILE A 236 -27.40 21.80 -11.74
CA ILE A 236 -27.03 20.99 -10.57
C ILE A 236 -28.25 20.21 -10.07
N ASP A 237 -29.41 20.84 -9.94
CA ASP A 237 -30.64 20.21 -9.46
C ASP A 237 -31.17 19.11 -10.41
N ARG A 238 -30.79 19.19 -11.70
CA ARG A 238 -31.11 18.17 -12.72
C ARG A 238 -30.06 17.06 -12.82
N GLY A 239 -28.92 17.19 -12.16
CA GLY A 239 -27.83 16.23 -12.25
C GLY A 239 -28.16 14.87 -11.62
N PRO A 240 -27.41 13.80 -11.97
CA PRO A 240 -26.33 13.77 -12.96
C PRO A 240 -26.85 13.85 -14.40
N LEU A 241 -26.08 14.47 -15.30
CA LEU A 241 -26.45 14.65 -16.70
C LEU A 241 -25.79 13.59 -17.58
N LEU A 242 -26.51 13.08 -18.58
CA LEU A 242 -25.94 12.22 -19.62
C LEU A 242 -25.01 13.05 -20.53
N ALA A 243 -24.04 12.40 -21.18
CA ALA A 243 -23.10 13.06 -22.10
C ALA A 243 -23.79 13.97 -23.12
N GLN A 244 -24.88 13.50 -23.75
CA GLN A 244 -25.61 14.28 -24.75
C GLN A 244 -26.35 15.48 -24.13
N GLU A 245 -26.86 15.34 -22.91
CA GLU A 245 -27.52 16.43 -22.18
C GLU A 245 -26.50 17.49 -21.76
N ALA A 246 -25.31 17.07 -21.33
CA ALA A 246 -24.23 17.98 -20.99
C ALA A 246 -23.77 18.82 -22.20
N VAL A 247 -23.73 18.24 -23.41
CA VAL A 247 -23.47 19.00 -24.64
C VAL A 247 -24.61 19.97 -24.97
N GLN A 248 -25.87 19.53 -24.88
CA GLN A 248 -27.03 20.39 -25.12
C GLN A 248 -27.09 21.57 -24.15
N ALA A 249 -26.72 21.35 -22.89
CA ALA A 249 -26.61 22.35 -21.84
C ALA A 249 -25.33 23.21 -21.95
N LYS A 250 -24.48 23.00 -22.97
CA LYS A 250 -23.19 23.69 -23.19
C LYS A 250 -22.19 23.51 -22.03
N LEU A 251 -22.36 22.47 -21.22
CA LEU A 251 -21.44 22.10 -20.15
C LEU A 251 -20.22 21.33 -20.70
N VAL A 252 -20.37 20.62 -21.81
CA VAL A 252 -19.32 19.89 -22.53
C VAL A 252 -19.27 20.39 -23.97
N ASP A 253 -18.07 20.52 -24.52
CA ASP A 253 -17.89 21.05 -25.88
C ASP A 253 -18.02 19.97 -26.94
N ARG A 254 -17.47 18.78 -26.67
CA ARG A 254 -17.45 17.66 -27.63
C ARG A 254 -17.56 16.30 -26.93
N LEU A 255 -18.18 15.36 -27.62
CA LEU A 255 -18.06 13.94 -27.28
C LEU A 255 -16.99 13.30 -28.16
N GLY A 256 -16.13 12.49 -27.56
CA GLY A 256 -15.08 11.78 -28.29
C GLY A 256 -14.18 10.96 -27.39
N TYR A 257 -13.35 10.12 -28.00
CA TYR A 257 -12.41 9.24 -27.30
C TYR A 257 -11.04 9.88 -27.14
N ARG A 258 -10.21 9.27 -26.28
CA ARG A 258 -8.87 9.77 -25.92
C ARG A 258 -7.95 9.96 -27.14
N ASP A 259 -8.02 9.08 -28.11
CA ASP A 259 -7.25 9.16 -29.36
C ASP A 259 -7.73 10.32 -30.25
N GLU A 260 -9.04 10.59 -30.28
CA GLU A 260 -9.63 11.69 -31.06
C GLU A 260 -9.24 13.06 -30.50
N VAL A 261 -9.33 13.25 -29.17
CA VAL A 261 -8.90 14.50 -28.53
C VAL A 261 -7.38 14.69 -28.65
N LEU A 262 -6.59 13.62 -28.57
CA LEU A 262 -5.15 13.68 -28.80
C LEU A 262 -4.83 14.06 -30.25
N GLY A 263 -5.57 13.51 -31.22
CA GLY A 263 -5.49 13.88 -32.62
C GLY A 263 -5.82 15.36 -32.85
N HIS A 264 -6.89 15.85 -32.21
CA HIS A 264 -7.27 17.26 -32.22
C HIS A 264 -6.16 18.15 -31.63
N ALA A 265 -5.64 17.80 -30.46
CA ALA A 265 -4.58 18.53 -29.78
C ALA A 265 -3.29 18.60 -30.63
N ARG A 266 -2.91 17.50 -31.29
CA ARG A 266 -1.76 17.47 -32.21
C ARG A 266 -1.95 18.37 -33.42
N ALA A 267 -3.14 18.37 -34.02
CA ALA A 267 -3.45 19.25 -35.15
C ALA A 267 -3.32 20.74 -34.75
N ARG A 268 -3.72 21.09 -33.53
CA ARG A 268 -3.58 22.45 -32.98
C ARG A 268 -2.15 22.81 -32.59
N ALA A 269 -1.34 21.84 -32.17
CA ALA A 269 0.07 22.05 -31.84
C ALA A 269 0.96 22.25 -33.08
N GLY A 270 0.48 21.86 -34.27
CA GLY A 270 1.18 22.02 -35.54
C GLY A 270 1.97 20.78 -35.98
N SER A 271 2.39 20.75 -37.24
CA SER A 271 3.15 19.64 -37.82
C SER A 271 4.47 19.40 -37.08
N GLY A 272 4.77 18.14 -36.77
CA GLY A 272 5.99 17.76 -36.06
C GLY A 272 5.96 18.03 -34.56
N ALA A 273 4.80 18.36 -33.97
CA ALA A 273 4.67 18.50 -32.54
C ALA A 273 4.90 17.17 -31.82
N GLU A 274 5.79 17.18 -30.83
CA GLU A 274 6.06 16.03 -29.96
C GLU A 274 5.19 16.07 -28.71
N VAL A 275 4.73 14.90 -28.28
CA VAL A 275 3.93 14.76 -27.06
C VAL A 275 4.87 14.53 -25.88
N ILE A 276 4.82 15.42 -24.89
CA ILE A 276 5.67 15.34 -23.69
C ILE A 276 4.76 15.42 -22.46
N SER A 277 5.02 14.62 -21.44
CA SER A 277 4.33 14.79 -20.15
C SER A 277 4.81 16.06 -19.46
N LEU A 278 3.94 16.71 -18.69
CA LEU A 278 4.29 17.95 -17.98
C LEU A 278 5.49 17.75 -17.03
N ALA A 279 5.58 16.60 -16.36
CA ALA A 279 6.73 16.24 -15.51
C ALA A 279 8.03 16.13 -16.32
N ASN A 280 8.03 15.39 -17.44
CA ASN A 280 9.22 15.26 -18.29
C ASN A 280 9.63 16.60 -18.91
N TYR A 281 8.67 17.49 -19.15
CA TYR A 281 8.95 18.85 -19.61
C TYR A 281 9.69 19.63 -18.52
N LEU A 282 9.20 19.62 -17.28
CA LEU A 282 9.84 20.30 -16.15
C LEU A 282 11.26 19.78 -15.88
N ASP A 283 11.48 18.47 -15.94
CA ASP A 283 12.81 17.88 -15.77
C ASP A 283 13.83 18.39 -16.79
N ARG A 284 13.38 18.66 -18.02
CA ARG A 284 14.23 19.15 -19.12
C ARG A 284 14.36 20.66 -19.16
N ALA A 285 13.27 21.38 -18.85
CA ALA A 285 13.23 22.85 -18.82
C ALA A 285 13.91 23.41 -17.56
N GLY A 286 13.88 22.64 -16.48
CA GLY A 286 14.25 23.09 -15.13
C GLY A 286 13.11 23.87 -14.47
N HIS A 287 13.14 23.88 -13.14
CA HIS A 287 12.24 24.74 -12.36
C HIS A 287 12.51 26.22 -12.65
N PRO A 288 11.47 27.07 -12.67
CA PRO A 288 11.61 28.51 -12.66
C PRO A 288 12.26 28.98 -11.35
N HIS A 289 12.63 30.27 -11.30
CA HIS A 289 13.12 30.93 -10.09
C HIS A 289 14.40 30.29 -9.51
N ARG A 290 15.44 30.16 -10.34
CA ARG A 290 16.74 29.57 -9.97
C ARG A 290 17.87 30.59 -9.83
N GLU A 291 17.68 31.83 -10.28
CA GLU A 291 18.72 32.86 -10.33
C GLU A 291 18.25 34.13 -9.63
N GLY A 292 19.15 34.83 -8.93
CA GLY A 292 18.87 36.13 -8.31
C GLY A 292 18.79 36.09 -6.79
N SER A 293 18.02 37.03 -6.21
CA SER A 293 17.87 37.14 -4.75
C SER A 293 17.07 35.98 -4.17
N THR A 294 17.39 35.49 -2.97
CA THR A 294 16.74 34.28 -2.44
C THR A 294 15.45 34.58 -1.68
N ILE A 295 14.38 33.86 -2.00
CA ILE A 295 13.19 33.71 -1.15
C ILE A 295 13.25 32.31 -0.55
N ALA A 296 13.10 32.19 0.77
CA ALA A 296 13.05 30.90 1.45
C ALA A 296 11.63 30.35 1.39
N LEU A 297 11.45 29.10 0.98
CA LEU A 297 10.19 28.36 1.03
C LEU A 297 10.23 27.37 2.19
N ILE A 298 9.30 27.48 3.13
CA ILE A 298 9.15 26.55 4.25
C ILE A 298 7.77 25.90 4.13
N TYR A 299 7.70 24.57 4.20
CA TYR A 299 6.44 23.82 4.20
C TYR A 299 6.06 23.45 5.63
N GLY A 300 4.84 23.79 6.02
CA GLY A 300 4.19 23.32 7.22
C GLY A 300 2.96 22.48 6.88
N SER A 301 3.13 21.16 6.77
CA SER A 301 2.07 20.26 6.36
C SER A 301 1.73 19.22 7.43
N GLY A 302 0.44 18.94 7.60
CA GLY A 302 -0.11 17.94 8.51
C GLY A 302 -0.26 18.40 9.96
N LEU A 303 -0.47 17.46 10.87
CA LEU A 303 -0.74 17.74 12.29
C LEU A 303 0.44 18.46 12.96
N VAL A 304 0.15 19.50 13.72
CA VAL A 304 1.16 20.25 14.48
C VAL A 304 1.54 19.47 15.73
N VAL A 305 2.82 19.09 15.83
CA VAL A 305 3.35 18.28 16.93
C VAL A 305 4.64 18.90 17.50
N ARG A 306 4.97 18.56 18.75
CA ARG A 306 6.16 19.16 19.41
C ARG A 306 7.48 18.70 18.79
N SER A 307 7.57 17.44 18.40
CA SER A 307 8.79 16.83 17.83
C SER A 307 8.41 15.77 16.80
N GLY A 308 9.18 15.69 15.71
CA GLY A 308 9.04 14.62 14.73
C GLY A 308 9.44 13.26 15.31
N GLY A 309 8.73 12.21 14.91
CA GLY A 309 9.25 10.84 14.95
C GLY A 309 9.82 10.49 13.57
N ALA A 310 10.64 9.43 13.46
CA ALA A 310 11.00 8.89 12.16
C ALA A 310 9.71 8.64 11.36
N ALA A 311 9.61 9.23 10.16
CA ALA A 311 8.44 9.09 9.30
C ALA A 311 8.06 7.61 9.22
N ASN A 312 6.84 7.26 9.63
CA ASN A 312 6.39 5.89 9.55
C ASN A 312 6.07 5.58 8.08
N PRO A 313 6.85 4.72 7.39
CA PRO A 313 6.66 4.48 5.96
C PRO A 313 5.29 3.85 5.64
N LEU A 314 4.60 3.32 6.66
CA LEU A 314 3.32 2.62 6.55
C LEU A 314 2.11 3.55 6.67
N THR A 315 2.23 4.73 7.30
CA THR A 315 1.10 5.64 7.53
C THR A 315 1.22 6.98 6.79
N GLY A 316 2.36 7.28 6.17
CA GLY A 316 2.53 8.41 5.26
C GLY A 316 2.21 9.80 5.86
N SER A 317 2.17 9.93 7.19
CA SER A 317 1.75 11.18 7.83
C SER A 317 2.85 12.22 7.75
N ASN A 318 2.67 13.24 6.91
CA ASN A 318 3.39 14.51 7.05
C ASN A 318 3.00 15.12 8.41
N LEU A 319 3.99 15.49 9.23
CA LEU A 319 3.78 16.13 10.52
C LEU A 319 4.47 17.50 10.51
N MET A 320 3.77 18.54 10.95
CA MET A 320 4.35 19.86 11.14
C MET A 320 4.99 19.90 12.54
N ALA A 321 6.20 19.36 12.64
CA ALA A 321 6.90 19.27 13.90
C ALA A 321 7.65 20.58 14.26
N ALA A 322 7.42 21.08 15.47
CA ALA A 322 7.95 22.37 15.91
C ALA A 322 9.48 22.44 15.92
N THR A 323 10.16 21.33 16.24
CA THR A 323 11.63 21.24 16.21
C THR A 323 12.21 21.46 14.81
N GLU A 324 11.59 20.86 13.80
CA GLU A 324 11.99 20.92 12.40
C GLU A 324 11.66 22.28 11.80
N MET A 325 10.46 22.82 12.09
CA MET A 325 10.09 24.17 11.71
C MET A 325 11.03 25.21 12.32
N THR A 326 11.36 25.10 13.61
CA THR A 326 12.35 25.96 14.26
C THR A 326 13.70 25.90 13.54
N ARG A 327 14.17 24.70 13.20
CA ARG A 327 15.41 24.52 12.44
C ARG A 327 15.35 25.21 11.07
N ALA A 328 14.22 25.07 10.35
CA ALA A 328 13.98 25.66 9.04
C ALA A 328 13.99 27.20 9.09
N PHE A 329 13.19 27.80 9.97
CA PHE A 329 13.12 29.24 10.16
C PHE A 329 14.46 29.82 10.59
N ARG A 330 15.14 29.21 11.58
CA ARG A 330 16.47 29.67 12.01
C ARG A 330 17.52 29.54 10.92
N ALA A 331 17.46 28.52 10.07
CA ALA A 331 18.33 28.39 8.91
C ALA A 331 18.08 29.50 7.89
N ALA A 332 16.82 29.76 7.53
CA ALA A 332 16.44 30.83 6.61
C ALA A 332 16.84 32.23 7.13
N VAL A 333 16.68 32.49 8.44
CA VAL A 333 17.06 33.77 9.06
C VAL A 333 18.57 33.98 9.09
N ARG A 334 19.36 32.92 9.34
CA ARG A 334 20.82 32.99 9.36
C ARG A 334 21.43 33.18 7.97
N ASP A 335 20.73 32.79 6.92
CA ASP A 335 21.20 32.95 5.55
C ASP A 335 21.09 34.44 5.12
N PRO A 336 22.22 35.13 4.84
CA PRO A 336 22.19 36.51 4.39
C PRO A 336 21.57 36.68 3.00
N ALA A 337 21.53 35.63 2.16
CA ALA A 337 20.96 35.67 0.81
C ALA A 337 19.42 35.70 0.83
N VAL A 338 18.80 35.16 1.89
CA VAL A 338 17.33 35.14 2.05
C VAL A 338 16.80 36.55 2.29
N ARG A 339 15.90 37.04 1.43
CA ARG A 339 15.30 38.38 1.52
C ARG A 339 13.88 38.36 2.09
N ALA A 340 13.17 37.25 1.94
CA ALA A 340 11.83 37.01 2.49
C ALA A 340 11.62 35.50 2.72
N ILE A 341 10.64 35.15 3.54
CA ILE A 341 10.21 33.77 3.80
C ILE A 341 8.77 33.60 3.30
N LEU A 342 8.56 32.63 2.42
CA LEU A 342 7.25 32.11 2.04
C LEU A 342 6.97 30.85 2.87
N PHE A 343 5.97 30.90 3.74
CA PHE A 343 5.55 29.79 4.60
C PHE A 343 4.26 29.17 4.06
N ARG A 344 4.36 28.01 3.42
CA ARG A 344 3.24 27.27 2.81
C ARG A 344 2.63 26.32 3.83
N ILE A 345 1.36 26.49 4.17
CA ILE A 345 0.67 25.77 5.24
C ILE A 345 -0.46 24.92 4.70
N ASP A 346 -0.47 23.64 5.09
CA ASP A 346 -1.59 22.71 4.92
C ASP A 346 -1.78 21.89 6.20
N SER A 347 -2.50 22.42 7.18
CA SER A 347 -2.60 21.85 8.52
C SER A 347 -3.97 22.07 9.18
N PRO A 348 -4.59 21.01 9.74
CA PRO A 348 -5.77 21.13 10.59
C PRO A 348 -5.44 21.60 12.02
N GLY A 349 -4.17 21.87 12.32
CA GLY A 349 -3.68 22.24 13.65
C GLY A 349 -3.14 21.07 14.46
N GLY A 350 -3.17 21.18 15.79
CA GLY A 350 -2.60 20.17 16.68
C GLY A 350 -2.23 20.74 18.05
N SER A 351 -1.02 20.42 18.52
CA SER A 351 -0.52 20.83 19.83
C SER A 351 -0.35 22.35 19.93
N ALA A 352 -1.08 23.00 20.84
CA ALA A 352 -0.99 24.44 21.07
C ALA A 352 0.44 24.89 21.45
N VAL A 353 1.16 24.12 22.27
CA VAL A 353 2.56 24.43 22.66
C VAL A 353 3.51 24.36 21.46
N ALA A 354 3.27 23.40 20.55
CA ALA A 354 4.05 23.30 19.32
C ALA A 354 3.73 24.47 18.37
N SER A 355 2.45 24.82 18.23
CA SER A 355 2.02 26.01 17.47
C SER A 355 2.64 27.29 18.02
N GLU A 356 2.66 27.48 19.34
CA GLU A 356 3.31 28.63 19.98
C GLU A 356 4.81 28.71 19.66
N SER A 357 5.49 27.56 19.67
CA SER A 357 6.91 27.49 19.31
C SER A 357 7.15 27.95 17.87
N ILE A 358 6.32 27.51 16.92
CA ILE A 358 6.43 27.90 15.50
C ILE A 358 6.01 29.36 15.29
N TRP A 359 4.94 29.81 15.96
CA TRP A 359 4.52 31.22 15.95
C TRP A 359 5.65 32.14 16.40
N ARG A 360 6.39 31.76 17.46
CA ARG A 360 7.55 32.53 17.92
C ARG A 360 8.64 32.63 16.85
N GLU A 361 8.81 31.60 16.03
CA GLU A 361 9.79 31.60 14.92
C GLU A 361 9.38 32.53 13.77
N VAL A 362 8.09 32.62 13.47
CA VAL A 362 7.54 33.62 12.54
C VAL A 362 7.81 35.03 13.05
N VAL A 363 7.50 35.30 14.33
CA VAL A 363 7.81 36.60 14.97
C VAL A 363 9.31 36.88 14.96
N PHE A 364 10.13 35.89 15.30
CA PHE A 364 11.58 36.03 15.35
C PHE A 364 12.17 36.37 13.97
N ALA A 365 11.68 35.75 12.90
CA ALA A 365 12.11 36.06 11.54
C ALA A 365 11.82 37.53 11.17
N ARG A 366 10.63 38.01 11.51
CA ARG A 366 10.21 39.41 11.29
C ARG A 366 11.03 40.40 12.10
N GLU A 367 11.27 40.12 13.38
CA GLU A 367 12.16 40.92 14.25
C GLU A 367 13.59 41.03 13.70
N ARG A 368 14.02 40.04 12.90
CA ARG A 368 15.33 40.02 12.22
C ARG A 368 15.31 40.62 10.81
N GLY A 369 14.21 41.26 10.43
CA GLY A 369 14.06 41.93 9.14
C GLY A 369 13.85 40.98 7.96
N LYS A 370 13.43 39.73 8.21
CA LYS A 370 12.99 38.79 7.16
C LYS A 370 11.46 38.77 7.15
N PRO A 371 10.79 39.45 6.21
CA PRO A 371 9.33 39.40 6.13
C PRO A 371 8.84 37.98 5.86
N VAL A 372 7.72 37.62 6.46
CA VAL A 372 7.10 36.30 6.34
C VAL A 372 5.73 36.43 5.68
N ILE A 373 5.59 35.79 4.52
CA ILE A 373 4.33 35.67 3.77
C ILE A 373 3.82 34.25 3.94
N VAL A 374 2.58 34.10 4.41
CA VAL A 374 1.93 32.80 4.51
C VAL A 374 1.07 32.55 3.27
N SER A 375 1.14 31.33 2.75
CA SER A 375 0.22 30.80 1.75
C SER A 375 -0.49 29.59 2.33
N MET A 376 -1.81 29.64 2.43
CA MET A 376 -2.64 28.55 2.92
C MET A 376 -3.13 27.69 1.74
N SER A 377 -3.02 26.38 1.89
CA SER A 377 -3.58 25.37 0.97
C SER A 377 -4.99 24.97 1.43
N ASP A 378 -5.40 23.72 1.22
CA ASP A 378 -6.73 23.19 1.58
C ASP A 378 -7.14 23.51 3.02
N VAL A 379 -6.23 23.37 3.99
CA VAL A 379 -6.54 23.63 5.40
C VAL A 379 -5.45 24.43 6.09
N ALA A 380 -5.82 25.44 6.86
CA ALA A 380 -4.94 26.14 7.79
C ALA A 380 -5.75 26.59 9.02
N GLY A 381 -6.33 25.62 9.72
CA GLY A 381 -7.22 25.85 10.86
C GLY A 381 -6.57 25.57 12.21
N SER A 382 -7.12 26.12 13.29
CA SER A 382 -6.69 25.84 14.68
C SER A 382 -5.20 26.16 14.83
N GLY A 383 -4.38 25.22 15.30
CA GLY A 383 -2.93 25.36 15.34
C GLY A 383 -2.27 25.74 14.00
N GLY A 384 -2.89 25.45 12.85
CA GLY A 384 -2.43 25.89 11.53
C GLY A 384 -2.65 27.39 11.30
N TYR A 385 -3.76 27.95 11.79
CA TYR A 385 -3.98 29.40 11.78
C TYR A 385 -3.10 30.10 12.83
N TYR A 386 -2.92 29.46 14.00
CA TYR A 386 -2.07 29.97 15.08
C TYR A 386 -0.67 30.31 14.56
N VAL A 387 -0.01 29.40 13.85
CA VAL A 387 1.34 29.63 13.32
C VAL A 387 1.38 30.69 12.23
N ALA A 388 0.26 30.93 11.54
CA ALA A 388 0.14 31.95 10.51
C ALA A 388 -0.12 33.36 11.06
N ALA A 389 -0.72 33.48 12.25
CA ALA A 389 -1.31 34.71 12.76
C ALA A 389 -0.33 35.90 12.82
N ALA A 390 0.97 35.65 13.04
CA ALA A 390 2.00 36.69 13.11
C ALA A 390 2.68 37.04 11.77
N ALA A 391 2.27 36.44 10.65
CA ALA A 391 2.84 36.74 9.34
C ALA A 391 2.55 38.19 8.90
N ASP A 392 3.42 38.75 8.04
CA ASP A 392 3.22 40.09 7.48
C ASP A 392 2.03 40.12 6.50
N LYS A 393 1.85 39.02 5.75
CA LYS A 393 0.68 38.78 4.91
C LYS A 393 0.25 37.33 4.95
N ILE A 394 -1.06 37.10 4.94
CA ILE A 394 -1.69 35.80 4.84
C ILE A 394 -2.49 35.75 3.54
N VAL A 395 -2.17 34.77 2.71
CA VAL A 395 -2.85 34.48 1.45
C VAL A 395 -3.56 33.14 1.58
N ALA A 396 -4.81 33.07 1.13
CA ALA A 396 -5.58 31.83 1.12
C ALA A 396 -6.42 31.73 -0.15
N GLU A 397 -6.56 30.54 -0.71
CA GLU A 397 -7.55 30.30 -1.76
C GLU A 397 -8.97 30.50 -1.22
N PRO A 398 -9.96 30.93 -2.03
CA PRO A 398 -11.33 31.16 -1.59
C PRO A 398 -11.96 29.98 -0.82
N ALA A 399 -11.63 28.74 -1.20
CA ALA A 399 -12.14 27.51 -0.58
C ALA A 399 -11.25 26.95 0.53
N THR A 400 -10.14 27.62 0.89
CA THR A 400 -9.30 27.23 2.04
C THR A 400 -10.13 27.15 3.31
N LEU A 401 -9.98 26.09 4.09
CA LEU A 401 -10.60 26.01 5.42
C LEU A 401 -9.63 26.54 6.49
N THR A 402 -9.94 27.69 7.09
CA THR A 402 -9.07 28.36 8.06
C THR A 402 -9.84 28.85 9.29
N GLY A 403 -9.22 29.67 10.13
CA GLY A 403 -9.75 30.07 11.43
C GLY A 403 -9.68 28.92 12.43
N SER A 404 -10.84 28.45 12.89
CA SER A 404 -10.99 27.50 14.00
C SER A 404 -10.23 27.94 15.26
N ILE A 405 -10.30 29.25 15.55
CA ILE A 405 -9.65 29.88 16.70
C ILE A 405 -10.40 29.44 17.96
N GLY A 406 -9.95 28.35 18.55
CA GLY A 406 -10.57 27.67 19.68
C GLY A 406 -9.77 26.45 20.07
N VAL A 407 -10.03 25.93 21.27
CA VAL A 407 -9.23 24.87 21.90
C VAL A 407 -10.13 23.76 22.42
N LEU A 408 -9.61 22.54 22.37
CA LEU A 408 -10.25 21.36 22.94
C LEU A 408 -9.17 20.46 23.53
N ALA A 409 -9.53 19.72 24.57
CA ALA A 409 -8.65 18.73 25.19
C ALA A 409 -9.48 17.67 25.91
N GLY A 410 -8.92 16.48 26.03
CA GLY A 410 -9.62 15.37 26.66
C GLY A 410 -8.93 14.05 26.48
N LYS A 411 -9.63 12.99 26.86
CA LYS A 411 -9.16 11.61 26.77
C LYS A 411 -10.33 10.66 26.53
N VAL A 412 -9.99 9.43 26.16
CA VAL A 412 -10.94 8.33 26.06
C VAL A 412 -10.69 7.36 27.20
N VAL A 413 -11.72 7.14 28.03
CA VAL A 413 -11.72 6.18 29.12
C VAL A 413 -12.25 4.84 28.62
N VAL A 414 -11.52 3.76 28.88
CA VAL A 414 -11.81 2.39 28.42
C VAL A 414 -11.95 1.39 29.58
N ALA A 415 -12.09 1.88 30.82
CA ALA A 415 -12.17 1.06 32.01
C ALA A 415 -13.28 -0.01 31.93
N ASP A 416 -14.47 0.40 31.50
CA ASP A 416 -15.62 -0.50 31.36
C ASP A 416 -15.46 -1.47 30.19
N LEU A 417 -14.88 -1.04 29.07
CA LEU A 417 -14.52 -1.95 27.97
C LEU A 417 -13.57 -3.05 28.45
N LEU A 418 -12.49 -2.69 29.15
CA LEU A 418 -11.52 -3.66 29.68
C LEU A 418 -12.21 -4.66 30.61
N LYS A 419 -13.06 -4.16 31.51
CA LYS A 419 -13.87 -5.00 32.41
C LYS A 419 -14.77 -5.97 31.63
N LYS A 420 -15.45 -5.50 30.57
CA LYS A 420 -16.32 -6.33 29.71
C LYS A 420 -15.56 -7.48 29.03
N ILE A 421 -14.32 -7.28 28.62
CA ILE A 421 -13.49 -8.31 27.96
C ILE A 421 -12.65 -9.15 28.94
N GLY A 422 -12.87 -9.00 30.25
CA GLY A 422 -12.18 -9.78 31.28
C GLY A 422 -10.75 -9.31 31.59
N VAL A 423 -10.39 -8.07 31.22
CA VAL A 423 -9.12 -7.45 31.57
C VAL A 423 -9.30 -6.61 32.84
N SER A 424 -8.60 -6.99 33.92
CA SER A 424 -8.55 -6.22 35.16
C SER A 424 -7.35 -5.27 35.16
N THR A 425 -7.53 -4.09 35.76
CA THR A 425 -6.45 -3.14 36.02
C THR A 425 -6.40 -2.81 37.51
N ASP A 426 -5.20 -2.67 38.05
CA ASP A 426 -4.94 -2.24 39.43
C ASP A 426 -3.88 -1.15 39.37
N SER A 427 -4.04 -0.07 40.13
CA SER A 427 -3.19 1.11 40.02
C SER A 427 -2.75 1.64 41.38
N ALA A 428 -1.49 2.04 41.45
CA ALA A 428 -0.92 2.79 42.55
C ALA A 428 -0.55 4.18 42.04
N GLN A 429 -0.87 5.21 42.82
CA GLN A 429 -0.59 6.58 42.43
C GLN A 429 0.02 7.39 43.59
N ILE A 430 0.95 8.26 43.25
CA ILE A 430 1.53 9.25 44.17
C ILE A 430 1.23 10.64 43.57
N GLY A 431 0.40 11.42 44.26
CA GLY A 431 -0.09 12.72 43.81
C GLY A 431 -1.56 12.71 43.38
N ALA A 432 -2.30 13.75 43.74
CA ALA A 432 -3.77 13.81 43.56
C ALA A 432 -4.25 13.81 42.10
N ASN A 433 -3.39 14.21 41.16
CA ASN A 433 -3.71 14.27 39.72
C ASN A 433 -2.92 13.25 38.89
N ALA A 434 -2.24 12.29 39.53
CA ALA A 434 -1.35 11.35 38.83
C ALA A 434 -2.09 10.49 37.79
N ALA A 435 -3.37 10.17 38.00
CA ALA A 435 -4.21 9.44 37.05
C ALA A 435 -5.00 10.33 36.07
N MET A 436 -4.76 11.66 36.04
CA MET A 436 -5.54 12.60 35.22
C MET A 436 -5.64 12.17 33.74
N PHE A 437 -4.53 11.75 33.13
CA PHE A 437 -4.50 11.28 31.74
C PHE A 437 -4.50 9.75 31.60
N SER A 438 -4.86 9.02 32.67
CA SER A 438 -5.03 7.57 32.58
C SER A 438 -6.29 7.24 31.76
N PRO A 439 -6.22 6.25 30.85
CA PRO A 439 -7.38 5.78 30.10
C PRO A 439 -8.26 4.81 30.91
N THR A 440 -7.92 4.49 32.16
CA THR A 440 -8.65 3.51 32.98
C THR A 440 -9.38 4.12 34.17
N THR A 441 -9.38 5.45 34.27
CA THR A 441 -10.06 6.20 35.33
C THR A 441 -10.66 7.47 34.76
N ASP A 442 -11.84 7.85 35.21
CA ASP A 442 -12.48 9.11 34.87
C ASP A 442 -11.68 10.32 35.39
N PHE A 443 -12.00 11.53 34.92
CA PHE A 443 -11.48 12.74 35.54
C PHE A 443 -12.07 12.91 36.95
N SER A 444 -11.21 13.07 37.96
CA SER A 444 -11.66 13.60 39.25
C SER A 444 -12.08 15.07 39.09
N ALA A 445 -12.95 15.57 39.96
CA ALA A 445 -13.36 16.99 39.94
C ALA A 445 -12.15 17.96 39.97
N ARG A 446 -11.08 17.59 40.70
CA ARG A 446 -9.83 18.36 40.74
C ARG A 446 -9.07 18.30 39.42
N ALA A 447 -8.97 17.13 38.80
CA ALA A 447 -8.31 16.96 37.51
C ALA A 447 -9.07 17.70 36.40
N HIS A 448 -10.39 17.60 36.39
CA HIS A 448 -11.28 18.33 35.48
C HIS A 448 -11.13 19.85 35.63
N SER A 449 -11.16 20.38 36.86
CA SER A 449 -10.91 21.81 37.10
C SER A 449 -9.53 22.28 36.61
N ARG A 450 -8.53 21.40 36.54
CA ARG A 450 -7.22 21.72 35.95
C ARG A 450 -7.21 21.65 34.43
N LEU A 451 -7.99 20.74 33.83
CA LEU A 451 -8.23 20.72 32.38
C LEU A 451 -8.88 22.03 31.93
N GLU A 452 -9.91 22.46 32.65
CA GLU A 452 -10.61 23.73 32.39
C GLU A 452 -9.67 24.93 32.44
N ALA A 453 -8.87 25.06 33.50
CA ALA A 453 -7.89 26.14 33.60
C ALA A 453 -6.83 26.11 32.47
N PHE A 454 -6.45 24.91 31.99
CA PHE A 454 -5.55 24.77 30.85
C PHE A 454 -6.21 25.22 29.54
N LEU A 455 -7.48 24.87 29.33
CA LEU A 455 -8.26 25.31 28.17
C LEU A 455 -8.46 26.83 28.17
N ASP A 456 -8.80 27.43 29.30
CA ASP A 456 -8.98 28.89 29.43
C ASP A 456 -7.70 29.65 29.07
N GLU A 457 -6.56 29.24 29.65
CA GLU A 457 -5.27 29.89 29.39
C GLU A 457 -4.85 29.74 27.92
N THR A 458 -5.02 28.54 27.35
CA THR A 458 -4.66 28.29 25.95
C THR A 458 -5.56 29.07 25.00
N TYR A 459 -6.85 29.18 25.30
CA TYR A 459 -7.78 29.94 24.46
C TYR A 459 -7.48 31.44 24.49
N LYS A 460 -7.24 31.98 25.69
CA LYS A 460 -6.81 33.36 25.87
C LYS A 460 -5.53 33.64 25.10
N GLY A 461 -4.49 32.82 25.30
CA GLY A 461 -3.22 32.95 24.59
C GLY A 461 -3.42 32.99 23.08
N PHE A 462 -4.16 32.03 22.51
CA PHE A 462 -4.43 32.01 21.07
C PHE A 462 -5.08 33.31 20.59
N LYS A 463 -6.10 33.81 21.29
CA LYS A 463 -6.73 35.10 20.94
C LYS A 463 -5.75 36.28 21.05
N ASP A 464 -4.89 36.30 22.07
CA ASP A 464 -3.87 37.34 22.25
C ASP A 464 -2.89 37.38 21.04
N HIS A 465 -2.48 36.22 20.53
CA HIS A 465 -1.60 36.12 19.36
C HIS A 465 -2.31 36.55 18.06
N VAL A 466 -3.59 36.21 17.88
CA VAL A 466 -4.38 36.67 16.73
C VAL A 466 -4.59 38.17 16.79
N ALA A 467 -5.00 38.72 17.94
CA ALA A 467 -5.20 40.15 18.14
C ALA A 467 -3.93 40.95 17.79
N THR A 468 -2.79 40.51 18.31
CA THR A 468 -1.49 41.14 18.06
C THR A 468 -1.07 41.04 16.60
N GLY A 469 -1.16 39.84 16.01
CA GLY A 469 -0.65 39.58 14.66
C GLY A 469 -1.52 40.13 13.54
N ARG A 470 -2.84 40.23 13.77
CA ARG A 470 -3.82 40.73 12.79
C ARG A 470 -4.25 42.17 13.04
N HIS A 471 -3.68 42.82 14.06
CA HIS A 471 -4.03 44.19 14.47
C HIS A 471 -5.53 44.35 14.78
N MET A 472 -6.11 43.36 15.46
CA MET A 472 -7.50 43.33 15.87
C MET A 472 -7.61 43.55 17.39
N THR A 473 -8.69 44.16 17.83
CA THR A 473 -9.06 44.21 19.25
C THR A 473 -9.52 42.83 19.73
N HIS A 474 -9.48 42.58 21.04
CA HIS A 474 -9.96 41.30 21.59
C HIS A 474 -11.44 41.03 21.27
N ASP A 475 -12.27 42.07 21.22
CA ASP A 475 -13.71 41.93 20.89
C ASP A 475 -13.90 41.55 19.42
N GLU A 476 -13.11 42.12 18.51
CA GLU A 476 -13.13 41.74 17.10
C GLU A 476 -12.65 40.30 16.91
N VAL A 477 -11.59 39.88 17.61
CA VAL A 477 -11.13 38.48 17.59
C VAL A 477 -12.20 37.55 18.15
N GLU A 478 -12.83 37.91 19.27
CA GLU A 478 -13.89 37.11 19.88
C GLU A 478 -15.06 36.88 18.92
N ALA A 479 -15.45 37.91 18.16
CA ALA A 479 -16.55 37.83 17.20
C ALA A 479 -16.30 36.84 16.04
N VAL A 480 -15.03 36.63 15.66
CA VAL A 480 -14.64 35.76 14.54
C VAL A 480 -14.02 34.43 15.00
N ALA A 481 -13.84 34.26 16.31
CA ALA A 481 -13.21 33.08 16.92
C ALA A 481 -14.23 31.99 17.26
N LYS A 482 -14.40 31.69 18.56
CA LYS A 482 -15.30 30.67 19.09
C LYS A 482 -15.14 29.24 18.56
N GLY A 483 -13.96 28.93 18.02
CA GLY A 483 -13.66 27.66 17.37
C GLY A 483 -14.15 27.54 15.93
N ARG A 484 -14.74 28.60 15.37
CA ARG A 484 -15.41 28.58 14.06
C ARG A 484 -14.46 28.47 12.89
N VAL A 485 -14.74 27.54 11.99
CA VAL A 485 -14.07 27.37 10.69
C VAL A 485 -14.67 28.34 9.68
N TRP A 486 -13.80 29.00 8.93
CA TRP A 486 -14.16 29.92 7.85
C TRP A 486 -13.60 29.41 6.52
N SER A 487 -14.31 29.66 5.42
CA SER A 487 -13.70 29.59 4.09
C SER A 487 -12.68 30.73 3.93
N GLY A 488 -11.74 30.63 2.99
CA GLY A 488 -10.76 31.69 2.75
C GLY A 488 -11.42 33.01 2.35
N GLU A 489 -12.50 32.94 1.57
CA GLU A 489 -13.34 34.08 1.19
C GLU A 489 -13.99 34.77 2.40
N ASP A 490 -14.60 33.99 3.29
CA ASP A 490 -15.22 34.53 4.51
C ASP A 490 -14.15 35.06 5.48
N ALA A 491 -13.04 34.33 5.62
CA ALA A 491 -11.91 34.71 6.47
C ALA A 491 -11.30 36.05 6.05
N LYS A 492 -11.21 36.34 4.74
CA LYS A 492 -10.78 37.64 4.25
C LYS A 492 -11.78 38.75 4.61
N THR A 493 -13.07 38.49 4.46
CA THR A 493 -14.14 39.44 4.86
C THR A 493 -14.05 39.78 6.34
N HIS A 494 -13.62 38.83 7.17
CA HIS A 494 -13.42 38.97 8.62
C HIS A 494 -12.02 39.46 9.04
N GLY A 495 -11.13 39.80 8.10
CA GLY A 495 -9.78 40.31 8.41
C GLY A 495 -8.76 39.25 8.86
N LEU A 496 -9.13 37.97 8.86
CA LEU A 496 -8.25 36.86 9.21
C LEU A 496 -7.24 36.54 8.10
N VAL A 497 -7.57 36.87 6.84
CA VAL A 497 -6.75 36.69 5.64
C VAL A 497 -6.58 38.05 4.93
N ASP A 498 -5.41 38.33 4.36
CA ASP A 498 -5.13 39.59 3.66
C ASP A 498 -5.57 39.57 2.19
N GLU A 499 -5.27 38.49 1.46
CA GLU A 499 -5.51 38.38 0.03
C GLU A 499 -6.01 36.98 -0.37
N LEU A 500 -6.85 36.93 -1.41
CA LEU A 500 -7.31 35.65 -1.98
C LEU A 500 -6.37 35.22 -3.10
N GLY A 501 -6.10 33.92 -3.14
CA GLY A 501 -5.34 33.25 -4.19
C GLY A 501 -4.37 32.23 -3.60
N GLY A 502 -3.52 31.67 -4.46
CA GLY A 502 -2.60 30.61 -4.08
C GLY A 502 -1.14 31.05 -3.99
N TYR A 503 -0.27 30.11 -4.31
CA TYR A 503 1.17 30.21 -4.30
C TYR A 503 1.71 31.34 -5.18
N SER A 504 1.09 31.58 -6.36
CA SER A 504 1.52 32.65 -7.27
C SER A 504 1.35 34.05 -6.66
N VAL A 505 0.21 34.29 -5.98
CA VAL A 505 -0.09 35.53 -5.25
C VAL A 505 0.86 35.67 -4.07
N ALA A 506 1.07 34.60 -3.30
CA ALA A 506 2.00 34.62 -2.17
C ALA A 506 3.45 34.87 -2.60
N LEU A 507 3.87 34.35 -3.76
CA LEU A 507 5.20 34.58 -4.31
C LEU A 507 5.38 36.03 -4.76
N ARG A 508 4.36 36.61 -5.41
CA ARG A 508 4.33 38.05 -5.75
C ARG A 508 4.49 38.90 -4.49
N LEU A 509 3.71 38.64 -3.45
CA LEU A 509 3.80 39.37 -2.18
C LEU A 509 5.15 39.17 -1.48
N ALA A 510 5.75 37.97 -1.59
CA ALA A 510 7.09 37.71 -1.06
C ALA A 510 8.17 38.51 -1.80
N LYS A 511 8.06 38.68 -3.12
CA LYS A 511 8.95 39.57 -3.91
C LYS A 511 8.77 41.03 -3.50
N GLU A 512 7.53 41.49 -3.36
CA GLU A 512 7.21 42.85 -2.93
C GLU A 512 7.80 43.13 -1.55
N ALA A 513 7.60 42.22 -0.59
CA ALA A 513 8.14 42.33 0.76
C ALA A 513 9.68 42.27 0.79
N ALA A 514 10.29 41.51 -0.13
CA ALA A 514 11.74 41.48 -0.35
C ALA A 514 12.30 42.76 -0.99
N ASN A 515 11.45 43.73 -1.35
CA ASN A 515 11.77 44.95 -2.10
C ASN A 515 12.44 44.64 -3.46
N LEU A 516 11.98 43.58 -4.12
CA LEU A 516 12.44 43.20 -5.46
C LEU A 516 11.51 43.81 -6.52
N PRO A 517 12.05 44.37 -7.62
CA PRO A 517 11.23 44.78 -8.76
C PRO A 517 10.35 43.62 -9.29
N PRO A 518 9.17 43.89 -9.87
CA PRO A 518 8.26 42.84 -10.36
C PRO A 518 8.92 41.84 -11.31
N GLU A 519 9.78 42.31 -12.20
CA GLU A 519 10.50 41.50 -13.20
C GLU A 519 11.88 41.00 -12.73
N ALA A 520 12.29 41.31 -11.49
CA ALA A 520 13.59 40.88 -11.01
C ALA A 520 13.64 39.36 -10.84
N PRO A 521 14.72 38.70 -11.29
CA PRO A 521 14.93 37.28 -11.07
C PRO A 521 15.18 37.02 -9.58
N PHE A 522 14.66 35.90 -9.10
CA PHE A 522 14.87 35.44 -7.73
C PHE A 522 15.06 33.93 -7.71
N THR A 523 15.73 33.45 -6.67
CA THR A 523 15.91 32.03 -6.39
C THR A 523 14.94 31.60 -5.30
N LEU A 524 14.16 30.55 -5.53
CA LEU A 524 13.29 29.97 -4.51
C LEU A 524 13.92 28.71 -3.91
N THR A 525 14.34 28.80 -2.65
CA THR A 525 15.08 27.73 -1.96
C THR A 525 14.24 27.13 -0.84
N VAL A 526 14.09 25.80 -0.82
CA VAL A 526 13.37 25.09 0.24
C VAL A 526 14.21 25.01 1.51
N PHE A 527 13.59 25.27 2.66
CA PHE A 527 14.20 25.14 3.99
C PHE A 527 13.40 24.16 4.88
N PRO A 528 14.08 23.28 5.64
CA PRO A 528 15.53 23.09 5.67
C PRO A 528 16.02 22.54 4.32
N ARG A 529 17.27 22.87 3.95
CA ARG A 529 17.86 22.43 2.69
C ARG A 529 17.86 20.90 2.65
N GLU A 530 17.27 20.32 1.59
CA GLU A 530 17.36 18.88 1.36
C GLU A 530 18.84 18.48 1.27
N GLU A 531 19.24 17.48 2.06
CA GLU A 531 20.59 16.93 1.99
C GLU A 531 20.78 16.21 0.66
N THR A 532 21.91 16.46 0.00
CA THR A 532 22.28 15.68 -1.19
C THR A 532 22.58 14.24 -0.78
N LEU A 533 22.40 13.28 -1.69
CA LEU A 533 22.67 11.86 -1.39
C LEU A 533 24.09 11.62 -0.81
N PRO A 534 25.17 12.28 -1.31
CA PRO A 534 26.49 12.17 -0.69
C PRO A 534 26.53 12.72 0.75
N GLU A 535 25.86 13.83 1.03
CA GLU A 535 25.77 14.42 2.37
C GLU A 535 24.97 13.52 3.32
N LEU A 536 23.83 12.98 2.87
CA LEU A 536 22.98 12.08 3.65
C LEU A 536 23.71 10.77 3.98
N LEU A 537 24.48 10.22 3.02
CA LEU A 537 25.33 9.05 3.25
C LEU A 537 26.50 9.38 4.19
N TYR A 538 27.15 10.53 4.02
CA TYR A 538 28.24 10.98 4.89
C TYR A 538 27.77 11.20 6.33
N ASN A 539 26.65 11.89 6.54
CA ASN A 539 26.09 12.17 7.86
C ASN A 539 25.65 10.88 8.57
N ARG A 540 25.03 9.94 7.83
CA ARG A 540 24.67 8.61 8.37
C ARG A 540 25.88 7.73 8.70
N LEU A 541 26.97 7.81 7.94
CA LEU A 541 28.20 7.05 8.16
C LEU A 541 29.05 7.61 9.30
N THR A 542 29.10 8.95 9.44
CA THR A 542 29.91 9.64 10.45
C THR A 542 29.18 9.87 11.77
N GLY A 543 27.85 9.72 11.79
CA GLY A 543 27.04 9.99 12.97
C GLY A 543 26.93 11.49 13.31
N ALA A 544 27.25 12.38 12.37
CA ALA A 544 27.23 13.84 12.55
C ALA A 544 25.86 14.38 12.99
N ASP A 545 24.77 13.65 12.72
CA ASP A 545 23.41 13.97 13.20
C ASP A 545 23.33 13.95 14.73
N ARG A 546 24.10 13.07 15.41
CA ARG A 546 24.09 12.97 16.89
C ARG A 546 24.75 14.16 17.57
N GLU A 547 25.75 14.79 16.94
CA GLU A 547 26.42 15.97 17.50
C GLU A 547 25.62 17.26 17.29
N ARG A 548 24.78 17.34 16.24
CA ARG A 548 23.89 18.50 16.01
C ARG A 548 22.69 18.54 16.97
N ASP A 549 22.20 17.38 17.39
CA ASP A 549 21.08 17.27 18.34
C ASP A 549 21.51 17.25 19.82
N ALA A 550 22.81 17.15 20.11
CA ALA A 550 23.37 17.11 21.48
C ALA A 550 23.41 18.47 22.21
N GLY A 551 22.86 19.54 21.62
CA GLY A 551 22.75 20.86 22.25
C GLY A 551 21.74 20.96 23.39
N GLY A 552 21.05 19.86 23.76
CA GLY A 552 20.06 19.85 24.83
C GLY A 552 19.95 18.49 25.53
N ILE A 553 20.50 18.42 26.74
CA ILE A 553 20.29 17.42 27.79
C ILE A 553 21.15 16.14 27.68
N SER A 554 21.98 15.97 28.72
CA SER A 554 23.00 14.95 28.90
C SER A 554 22.48 13.52 28.91
N SER A 555 23.14 12.67 28.13
CA SER A 555 23.04 11.21 28.15
C SER A 555 23.66 10.62 29.41
N THR A 556 22.87 9.96 30.24
CA THR A 556 23.36 8.89 31.13
C THR A 556 22.25 7.84 31.29
N SER A 557 22.36 6.72 30.56
CA SER A 557 22.00 5.36 31.02
C SER A 557 21.83 4.33 29.90
N ILE A 558 22.67 4.24 28.87
CA ILE A 558 22.68 3.06 27.97
C ILE A 558 24.10 2.71 27.48
N GLU A 559 25.09 2.64 28.38
CA GLU A 559 26.42 2.10 28.05
C GLU A 559 26.79 0.83 28.82
N HIS A 560 25.90 0.29 29.65
CA HIS A 560 26.26 -0.79 30.57
C HIS A 560 25.88 -2.21 30.14
N SER A 561 25.70 -2.52 28.85
CA SER A 561 25.33 -3.90 28.45
C SER A 561 25.86 -4.41 27.10
N LEU A 562 26.83 -3.74 26.45
CA LEU A 562 27.33 -4.18 25.14
C LEU A 562 28.85 -4.36 25.01
N SER A 563 29.62 -4.30 26.09
CA SER A 563 31.10 -4.40 26.04
C SER A 563 31.70 -5.73 26.54
N LEU A 564 30.94 -6.83 26.63
CA LEU A 564 31.50 -8.13 27.01
C LEU A 564 31.08 -9.23 26.02
N CYS A 565 32.07 -9.90 25.46
CA CYS A 565 32.03 -11.02 24.50
C CYS A 565 32.16 -10.67 23.00
N PHE A 566 33.26 -10.01 22.62
CA PHE A 566 33.95 -10.33 21.37
C PHE A 566 35.46 -10.26 21.58
N GLY A 567 36.08 -11.43 21.68
CA GLY A 567 37.52 -11.60 21.67
C GLY A 567 37.84 -13.00 21.13
N GLU A 568 38.67 -13.02 20.08
CA GLU A 568 39.48 -14.17 19.60
C GLU A 568 38.72 -15.30 18.85
N ILE A 569 39.13 -15.86 17.70
CA ILE A 569 40.40 -15.91 16.95
C ILE A 569 40.10 -16.26 15.46
N ILE A 570 40.90 -15.70 14.54
CA ILE A 570 41.06 -16.08 13.13
C ILE A 570 42.07 -17.23 13.03
N SER A 571 41.79 -18.31 12.29
CA SER A 571 42.82 -19.11 11.59
C SER A 571 42.25 -20.31 10.80
N ASN A 572 42.54 -20.32 9.49
CA ASN A 572 42.86 -21.47 8.62
C ASN A 572 42.01 -22.76 8.64
N ARG A 573 41.30 -23.02 7.54
CA ARG A 573 41.71 -24.01 6.50
C ARG A 573 40.60 -24.16 5.46
N PHE A 574 40.91 -23.70 4.24
CA PHE A 574 40.29 -24.15 3.00
C PHE A 574 41.04 -25.40 2.53
N TRP A 575 40.31 -26.32 1.87
CA TRP A 575 40.73 -27.58 1.26
C TRP A 575 40.95 -28.78 2.19
N GLU A 576 39.98 -29.69 2.22
CA GLU A 576 40.20 -31.12 1.95
C GLU A 576 38.89 -31.93 1.91
N MET A 577 38.85 -32.84 0.92
CA MET A 577 38.00 -34.04 0.79
C MET A 577 36.55 -33.89 0.29
N GLY A 578 36.44 -34.01 -1.04
CA GLY A 578 35.30 -34.66 -1.67
C GLY A 578 35.16 -36.11 -1.22
N GLY A 579 33.91 -36.53 -1.03
CA GLY A 579 33.51 -37.91 -0.82
C GLY A 579 32.13 -38.12 -1.48
N PRO A 580 31.84 -39.32 -2.00
CA PRO A 580 30.71 -39.53 -2.90
C PRO A 580 29.36 -39.39 -2.18
N VAL A 581 28.38 -38.89 -2.94
CA VAL A 581 26.99 -38.77 -2.51
C VAL A 581 26.36 -40.17 -2.46
N ALA A 582 26.27 -40.76 -1.27
CA ALA A 582 25.49 -41.96 -1.03
C ALA A 582 24.00 -41.62 -0.83
N SER A 583 23.13 -42.34 -1.55
CA SER A 583 21.67 -42.23 -1.46
C SER A 583 21.14 -42.85 -0.15
N GLU A 584 20.00 -42.37 0.35
CA GLU A 584 19.36 -42.82 1.61
C GLU A 584 18.91 -44.31 1.64
N ARG A 585 19.31 -45.13 0.66
CA ARG A 585 19.08 -46.59 0.65
C ARG A 585 20.15 -47.40 1.41
N GLU A 586 21.36 -46.89 1.61
CA GLU A 586 22.46 -47.68 2.21
C GLU A 586 22.53 -47.67 3.75
N ARG A 587 21.62 -46.99 4.44
CA ARG A 587 21.57 -46.99 5.92
C ARG A 587 20.65 -48.05 6.53
N ALA A 588 20.03 -48.91 5.71
CA ALA A 588 19.09 -49.92 6.18
C ALA A 588 19.69 -51.33 6.35
N GLU A 589 20.95 -51.58 5.98
CA GLU A 589 21.52 -52.94 5.92
C GLU A 589 22.70 -53.22 6.87
N SER A 590 23.09 -52.30 7.77
CA SER A 590 24.28 -52.51 8.62
C SER A 590 24.05 -52.72 10.12
N ASP A 591 22.84 -53.04 10.59
CA ASP A 591 22.62 -53.40 12.00
C ASP A 591 21.74 -54.65 12.11
N GLY A 592 22.39 -55.81 11.98
CA GLY A 592 21.81 -57.11 12.30
C GLY A 592 21.99 -57.43 13.78
N GLY A 593 20.89 -57.42 14.55
CA GLY A 593 20.88 -57.86 15.95
C GLY A 593 19.46 -57.88 16.53
N ARG A 594 18.97 -59.08 16.84
CA ARG A 594 17.61 -59.39 17.33
C ARG A 594 17.23 -58.62 18.61
N GLU A 595 16.03 -58.02 18.62
CA GLU A 595 14.92 -58.35 19.53
C GLU A 595 13.68 -57.49 19.24
N GLY A 596 12.50 -58.11 19.27
CA GLY A 596 11.26 -57.56 18.75
C GLY A 596 10.61 -56.50 19.65
N SER A 597 10.29 -55.34 19.07
CA SER A 597 9.09 -54.58 19.42
C SER A 597 8.57 -53.84 18.18
N SER A 598 7.26 -53.96 17.99
CA SER A 598 6.49 -53.62 16.80
C SER A 598 6.29 -52.11 16.59
N GLY A 599 6.41 -51.66 15.33
CA GLY A 599 5.73 -50.46 14.82
C GLY A 599 6.60 -49.46 14.04
N SER A 600 7.01 -49.80 12.82
CA SER A 600 7.43 -48.78 11.83
C SER A 600 6.18 -48.05 11.28
N PRO A 601 6.27 -46.75 10.91
CA PRO A 601 5.10 -46.00 10.43
C PRO A 601 4.66 -46.54 9.06
N GLU A 602 3.40 -46.97 8.93
CA GLU A 602 2.75 -47.25 7.64
C GLU A 602 2.88 -46.01 6.74
N GLN A 603 3.76 -46.08 5.73
CA GLN A 603 3.98 -44.97 4.79
C GLN A 603 2.77 -44.84 3.84
N LEU A 604 2.18 -43.65 3.80
CA LEU A 604 1.12 -43.23 2.87
C LEU A 604 1.68 -43.07 1.43
N ALA A 605 2.31 -44.10 0.88
CA ALA A 605 3.09 -44.06 -0.36
C ALA A 605 2.30 -43.47 -1.54
N SER A 606 1.03 -43.86 -1.69
CA SER A 606 0.15 -43.46 -2.80
C SER A 606 -0.17 -41.95 -2.85
N LEU A 607 0.10 -41.18 -1.80
CA LEU A 607 -0.15 -39.73 -1.78
C LEU A 607 0.93 -38.91 -2.47
N THR A 608 2.16 -39.42 -2.53
CA THR A 608 3.26 -38.73 -3.23
C THR A 608 2.99 -38.63 -4.73
N PRO A 609 2.66 -39.75 -5.43
CA PRO A 609 2.20 -39.72 -6.83
C PRO A 609 1.04 -38.76 -7.11
N LEU A 610 0.00 -38.77 -6.27
CA LEU A 610 -1.17 -37.90 -6.46
C LEU A 610 -0.81 -36.41 -6.43
N ARG A 611 0.12 -35.99 -5.55
CA ARG A 611 0.64 -34.63 -5.53
C ARG A 611 1.41 -34.27 -6.81
N GLY A 612 2.15 -35.23 -7.36
CA GLY A 612 2.87 -35.06 -8.62
C GLY A 612 1.93 -34.84 -9.80
N ILE A 613 0.90 -35.68 -9.91
CA ILE A 613 -0.14 -35.58 -10.94
C ILE A 613 -0.86 -34.22 -10.82
N ALA A 614 -1.22 -33.80 -9.60
CA ALA A 614 -1.83 -32.50 -9.34
C ALA A 614 -0.97 -31.33 -9.81
N ALA A 615 0.32 -31.34 -9.48
CA ALA A 615 1.25 -30.28 -9.86
C ALA A 615 1.36 -30.18 -11.38
N LEU A 616 1.56 -31.32 -12.06
CA LEU A 616 1.65 -31.36 -13.52
C LEU A 616 0.35 -30.89 -14.19
N TRP A 617 -0.81 -31.21 -13.60
CA TRP A 617 -2.10 -30.76 -14.11
C TRP A 617 -2.24 -29.22 -14.08
N VAL A 618 -1.77 -28.56 -13.01
CA VAL A 618 -1.70 -27.08 -12.94
C VAL A 618 -0.74 -26.51 -13.99
N VAL A 619 0.43 -27.13 -14.17
CA VAL A 619 1.41 -26.70 -15.18
C VAL A 619 0.79 -26.70 -16.58
N ILE A 620 0.12 -27.80 -16.94
CA ILE A 620 -0.53 -27.92 -18.25
C ILE A 620 -1.62 -26.84 -18.40
N PHE A 621 -2.44 -26.63 -17.37
CA PHE A 621 -3.47 -25.59 -17.38
C PHE A 621 -2.90 -24.19 -17.64
N HIS A 622 -1.87 -23.77 -16.90
CA HIS A 622 -1.27 -22.45 -17.08
C HIS A 622 -0.59 -22.29 -18.44
N PHE A 623 0.09 -23.32 -18.95
CA PHE A 623 0.75 -23.22 -20.25
C PHE A 623 -0.27 -23.07 -21.37
N CYS A 624 -1.38 -23.84 -21.36
CA CYS A 624 -2.41 -23.76 -22.40
C CYS A 624 -3.09 -22.38 -22.49
N TRP A 625 -3.09 -21.56 -21.42
CA TRP A 625 -3.64 -20.21 -21.43
C TRP A 625 -2.90 -19.25 -22.39
N TYR A 626 -1.60 -19.47 -22.59
CA TYR A 626 -0.75 -18.60 -23.42
C TYR A 626 -0.69 -19.01 -24.91
N PHE A 627 -1.38 -20.09 -25.27
CA PHE A 627 -1.41 -20.61 -26.64
C PHE A 627 -2.87 -20.75 -27.11
N PRO A 628 -3.45 -19.73 -27.78
CA PRO A 628 -4.86 -19.74 -28.17
C PRO A 628 -5.26 -20.94 -29.02
N ALA A 629 -4.34 -21.49 -29.83
CA ALA A 629 -4.58 -22.67 -30.65
C ALA A 629 -4.83 -23.96 -29.84
N VAL A 630 -4.40 -24.02 -28.58
CA VAL A 630 -4.65 -25.15 -27.65
C VAL A 630 -5.53 -24.72 -26.46
N HIS A 631 -6.24 -23.60 -26.57
CA HIS A 631 -6.99 -23.05 -25.43
C HIS A 631 -7.94 -24.11 -24.85
N PRO A 632 -7.93 -24.35 -23.53
CA PRO A 632 -8.50 -25.56 -22.94
C PRO A 632 -9.99 -25.79 -23.23
N GLU A 633 -10.76 -24.70 -23.31
CA GLU A 633 -12.20 -24.71 -23.60
C GLU A 633 -12.56 -25.30 -24.96
N ARG A 634 -11.61 -25.36 -25.91
CA ARG A 634 -11.86 -25.85 -27.28
C ARG A 634 -11.88 -27.37 -27.40
N TYR A 635 -11.28 -28.11 -26.47
CA TYR A 635 -11.01 -29.55 -26.66
C TYR A 635 -11.46 -30.43 -25.49
N THR A 636 -11.27 -30.00 -24.24
CA THR A 636 -11.67 -30.80 -23.08
C THR A 636 -11.76 -29.96 -21.82
N GLY A 637 -12.85 -30.10 -21.08
CA GLY A 637 -13.00 -29.47 -19.76
C GLY A 637 -11.91 -29.90 -18.78
N ALA A 638 -11.27 -31.06 -19.01
CA ALA A 638 -10.25 -31.58 -18.10
C ALA A 638 -9.00 -30.70 -18.02
N VAL A 639 -8.59 -30.07 -19.12
CA VAL A 639 -7.46 -29.13 -19.07
C VAL A 639 -7.91 -27.81 -18.45
N TYR A 640 -9.10 -27.32 -18.83
CA TYR A 640 -9.64 -26.05 -18.35
C TYR A 640 -9.82 -26.03 -16.84
N LYS A 641 -10.31 -27.14 -16.28
CA LYS A 641 -10.53 -27.32 -14.84
C LYS A 641 -9.25 -27.63 -14.06
N GLY A 642 -8.06 -27.47 -14.65
CA GLY A 642 -6.78 -27.76 -13.98
C GLY A 642 -6.50 -26.91 -12.74
N TYR A 643 -7.16 -25.75 -12.60
CA TYR A 643 -7.14 -24.98 -11.35
C TYR A 643 -7.72 -25.74 -10.15
N LEU A 644 -8.56 -26.77 -10.36
CA LEU A 644 -9.15 -27.60 -9.29
C LEU A 644 -8.13 -28.52 -8.60
N ALA A 645 -6.94 -28.68 -9.19
CA ALA A 645 -5.83 -29.37 -8.53
C ALA A 645 -5.38 -28.66 -7.24
N VAL A 646 -5.60 -27.35 -7.13
CA VAL A 646 -5.35 -26.57 -5.91
C VAL A 646 -6.22 -27.09 -4.75
N ASP A 647 -7.49 -27.36 -5.01
CA ASP A 647 -8.45 -27.87 -4.02
C ASP A 647 -8.01 -29.26 -3.54
N MET A 648 -7.55 -30.11 -4.47
CA MET A 648 -6.95 -31.40 -4.13
C MET A 648 -5.70 -31.24 -3.25
N PHE A 649 -4.84 -30.24 -3.49
CA PHE A 649 -3.68 -29.96 -2.63
C PHE A 649 -4.09 -29.58 -1.20
N PHE A 650 -5.14 -28.77 -1.01
CA PHE A 650 -5.60 -28.39 0.33
C PHE A 650 -6.16 -29.59 1.10
N VAL A 651 -6.98 -30.44 0.46
CA VAL A 651 -7.48 -31.68 1.08
C VAL A 651 -6.32 -32.63 1.43
N LEU A 652 -5.35 -32.80 0.51
CA LEU A 652 -4.14 -33.60 0.76
C LEU A 652 -3.31 -33.05 1.93
N SER A 653 -3.14 -31.73 1.98
CA SER A 653 -2.36 -31.05 3.02
C SER A 653 -2.98 -31.25 4.41
N GLY A 654 -4.30 -31.04 4.52
CA GLY A 654 -5.05 -31.32 5.75
C GLY A 654 -4.90 -32.78 6.20
N PHE A 655 -5.03 -33.74 5.27
CA PHE A 655 -4.90 -35.16 5.56
C PHE A 655 -3.48 -35.55 6.04
N VAL A 656 -2.45 -35.14 5.32
CA VAL A 656 -1.05 -35.49 5.59
C VAL A 656 -0.56 -34.82 6.88
N ILE A 657 -0.85 -33.53 7.09
CA ILE A 657 -0.45 -32.83 8.31
C ILE A 657 -1.11 -33.47 9.54
N THR A 658 -2.39 -33.83 9.43
CA THR A 658 -3.11 -34.54 10.50
C THR A 658 -2.46 -35.89 10.79
N HIS A 659 -2.11 -36.68 9.76
CA HIS A 659 -1.40 -37.94 9.94
C HIS A 659 -0.06 -37.78 10.68
N VAL A 660 0.77 -36.83 10.24
CA VAL A 660 2.13 -36.64 10.76
C VAL A 660 2.13 -36.10 12.20
N TYR A 661 1.20 -35.19 12.52
CA TYR A 661 1.26 -34.43 13.77
C TYR A 661 0.21 -34.81 14.82
N LYS A 662 -0.66 -35.80 14.54
CA LYS A 662 -1.70 -36.25 15.49
C LYS A 662 -1.17 -36.54 16.90
N GLY A 663 -0.05 -37.26 17.00
CA GLY A 663 0.52 -37.70 18.28
C GLY A 663 1.03 -36.53 19.12
N GLY A 664 1.48 -35.44 18.49
CA GLY A 664 2.03 -34.27 19.18
C GLY A 664 0.98 -33.29 19.68
N PHE A 665 -0.16 -33.15 19.00
CA PHE A 665 -1.18 -32.13 19.32
C PHE A 665 -2.50 -32.69 19.89
N ALA A 666 -2.68 -34.02 19.97
CA ALA A 666 -3.95 -34.60 20.44
C ALA A 666 -4.31 -34.24 21.90
N HIS A 667 -3.31 -34.05 22.77
CA HIS A 667 -3.51 -33.86 24.22
C HIS A 667 -3.33 -32.42 24.71
N ARG A 668 -2.35 -31.65 24.22
CA ARG A 668 -2.19 -30.23 24.59
C ARG A 668 -1.36 -29.47 23.58
N VAL A 669 -1.77 -28.26 23.23
CA VAL A 669 -0.94 -27.32 22.46
C VAL A 669 -0.06 -26.58 23.44
N THR A 670 1.25 -26.81 23.38
CA THR A 670 2.24 -26.01 24.12
C THR A 670 2.92 -25.04 23.17
N GLY A 671 3.36 -23.88 23.67
CA GLY A 671 4.10 -22.90 22.86
C GLY A 671 5.37 -23.49 22.22
N ARG A 672 5.99 -24.50 22.86
CA ARG A 672 7.14 -25.24 22.31
C ARG A 672 6.74 -26.09 21.11
N CYS A 673 5.72 -26.94 21.25
CA CYS A 673 5.21 -27.78 20.16
C CYS A 673 4.73 -26.95 18.96
N TYR A 674 4.03 -25.85 19.23
CA TYR A 674 3.57 -24.92 18.19
C TYR A 674 4.75 -24.31 17.42
N ARG A 675 5.76 -23.78 18.14
CA ARG A 675 6.95 -23.19 17.55
C ARG A 675 7.74 -24.20 16.72
N ASP A 676 7.92 -25.42 17.21
CA ASP A 676 8.70 -26.44 16.50
C ASP A 676 7.97 -26.97 15.27
N PHE A 677 6.64 -27.03 15.29
CA PHE A 677 5.81 -27.24 14.11
C PHE A 677 6.01 -26.13 13.07
N LEU A 678 5.88 -24.86 13.46
CA LEU A 678 6.05 -23.74 12.52
C LEU A 678 7.46 -23.67 11.94
N LYS A 679 8.50 -23.89 12.74
CA LYS A 679 9.87 -24.00 12.24
C LYS A 679 9.99 -25.08 11.16
N ALA A 680 9.32 -26.23 11.35
CA ALA A 680 9.34 -27.31 10.37
C ALA A 680 8.60 -26.94 9.07
N ARG A 681 7.54 -26.12 9.16
CA ARG A 681 6.82 -25.59 7.99
C ARG A 681 7.64 -24.53 7.26
N VAL A 682 8.27 -23.59 7.98
CA VAL A 682 9.21 -22.61 7.41
C VAL A 682 10.35 -23.33 6.69
N ALA A 683 10.98 -24.33 7.32
CA ALA A 683 12.03 -25.12 6.70
C ALA A 683 11.57 -25.90 5.45
N ARG A 684 10.27 -26.21 5.36
CA ARG A 684 9.68 -26.94 4.22
C ARG A 684 9.43 -26.03 3.01
N ILE A 685 8.98 -24.80 3.24
CA ILE A 685 8.45 -23.89 2.20
C ILE A 685 9.49 -22.84 1.79
N TYR A 686 10.06 -22.11 2.76
CA TYR A 686 10.79 -20.87 2.51
C TYR A 686 12.03 -21.00 1.62
N PRO A 687 12.88 -22.05 1.70
CA PRO A 687 14.09 -22.11 0.89
C PRO A 687 13.82 -21.93 -0.60
N LEU A 688 12.87 -22.69 -1.13
CA LEU A 688 12.57 -22.65 -2.55
C LEU A 688 11.75 -21.41 -2.93
N HIS A 689 10.78 -21.02 -2.10
CA HIS A 689 9.95 -19.84 -2.36
C HIS A 689 10.80 -18.56 -2.49
N ILE A 690 11.72 -18.33 -1.54
CA ILE A 690 12.62 -17.18 -1.56
C ILE A 690 13.57 -17.26 -2.75
N THR A 691 14.10 -18.44 -3.08
CA THR A 691 14.95 -18.59 -4.28
C THR A 691 14.20 -18.21 -5.55
N VAL A 692 12.97 -18.70 -5.75
CA VAL A 692 12.19 -18.36 -6.94
C VAL A 692 11.80 -16.88 -6.97
N LEU A 693 11.42 -16.30 -5.82
CA LEU A 693 11.15 -14.87 -5.70
C LEU A 693 12.37 -14.02 -6.11
N LEU A 694 13.57 -14.40 -5.65
CA LEU A 694 14.81 -13.72 -6.02
C LEU A 694 15.15 -13.88 -7.50
N LEU A 695 14.77 -14.98 -8.16
CA LEU A 695 14.93 -15.12 -9.61
C LEU A 695 14.05 -14.11 -10.39
N PHE A 696 12.81 -13.88 -9.94
CA PHE A 696 11.97 -12.84 -10.53
C PHE A 696 12.53 -11.42 -10.28
N VAL A 697 13.07 -11.15 -9.09
CA VAL A 697 13.74 -9.87 -8.80
C VAL A 697 14.96 -9.67 -9.70
N ALA A 698 15.80 -10.71 -9.84
CA ALA A 698 16.99 -10.65 -10.67
C ALA A 698 16.65 -10.39 -12.14
N THR A 699 15.64 -11.08 -12.69
CA THR A 699 15.20 -10.87 -14.07
C THR A 699 14.62 -9.47 -14.26
N ALA A 700 13.71 -9.01 -13.40
CA ALA A 700 13.17 -7.64 -13.48
C ALA A 700 14.27 -6.56 -13.41
N THR A 701 15.33 -6.80 -12.63
CA THR A 701 16.48 -5.89 -12.55
C THR A 701 17.27 -5.86 -13.86
N VAL A 702 17.50 -7.01 -14.50
CA VAL A 702 18.15 -7.09 -15.81
C VAL A 702 17.32 -6.40 -16.89
N GLU A 703 15.99 -6.53 -16.84
CA GLU A 703 15.07 -5.83 -17.76
C GLU A 703 15.15 -4.31 -17.60
N CYS A 704 15.17 -3.83 -16.36
CA CYS A 704 15.30 -2.42 -16.03
C CYS A 704 16.66 -1.86 -16.53
N ALA A 705 17.75 -2.58 -16.27
CA ALA A 705 19.09 -2.21 -16.74
C ALA A 705 19.18 -2.18 -18.29
N ALA A 706 18.60 -3.17 -18.97
CA ALA A 706 18.53 -3.21 -20.42
C ALA A 706 17.67 -2.08 -21.00
N SER A 707 16.53 -1.78 -20.37
CA SER A 707 15.65 -0.68 -20.78
C SER A 707 16.32 0.67 -20.61
N TYR A 708 17.05 0.89 -19.52
CA TYR A 708 17.85 2.10 -19.33
C TYR A 708 18.95 2.23 -20.37
N ALA A 709 19.68 1.15 -20.67
CA ALA A 709 20.72 1.14 -21.70
C ALA A 709 20.18 1.50 -23.10
N LEU A 710 18.91 1.18 -23.38
CA LEU A 710 18.26 1.45 -24.65
C LEU A 710 17.52 2.80 -24.71
N LYS A 711 16.89 3.24 -23.61
CA LYS A 711 15.98 4.40 -23.56
C LYS A 711 16.54 5.61 -22.80
N GLY A 712 17.67 5.48 -22.11
CA GLY A 712 18.29 6.55 -21.32
C GLY A 712 17.48 7.03 -20.11
N SER A 713 16.43 6.29 -19.73
CA SER A 713 15.53 6.61 -18.62
C SER A 713 15.10 5.34 -17.90
N PHE A 714 14.82 5.45 -16.60
CA PHE A 714 14.23 4.37 -15.82
C PHE A 714 12.72 4.46 -15.92
N GLU A 715 12.06 3.33 -16.16
CA GLU A 715 10.65 3.20 -15.78
C GLU A 715 10.60 2.94 -14.26
N PRO A 716 9.82 3.72 -13.49
CA PRO A 716 9.63 3.52 -12.06
C PRO A 716 9.37 2.06 -11.68
N ILE A 717 10.00 1.58 -10.60
CA ILE A 717 9.57 0.31 -9.99
C ILE A 717 8.16 0.53 -9.45
N PRO A 718 7.14 -0.23 -9.90
CA PRO A 718 5.76 0.04 -9.51
C PRO A 718 5.58 -0.05 -7.98
N LEU A 719 4.97 0.94 -7.35
CA LEU A 719 4.57 0.86 -5.93
C LEU A 719 3.37 -0.10 -5.73
N ILE A 720 2.56 -0.26 -6.78
CA ILE A 720 1.39 -1.13 -6.87
C ILE A 720 1.49 -1.87 -8.21
N GLY A 721 1.04 -3.13 -8.26
CA GLY A 721 1.07 -3.96 -9.46
C GLY A 721 1.75 -5.31 -9.24
N GLU A 722 1.71 -6.17 -10.26
CA GLU A 722 2.25 -7.54 -10.27
C GLU A 722 3.71 -7.65 -9.79
N ARG A 723 4.54 -6.61 -9.98
CA ARG A 723 5.95 -6.59 -9.54
C ARG A 723 6.28 -5.47 -8.56
N SER A 724 5.31 -5.14 -7.70
CA SER A 724 5.48 -4.08 -6.72
C SER A 724 6.35 -4.46 -5.52
N LEU A 725 6.93 -3.46 -4.86
CA LEU A 725 7.62 -3.64 -3.58
C LEU A 725 6.66 -4.16 -2.49
N GLY A 726 5.41 -3.68 -2.48
CA GLY A 726 4.37 -4.20 -1.60
C GLY A 726 4.11 -5.70 -1.84
N GLY A 727 4.01 -6.10 -3.11
CA GLY A 727 3.93 -7.50 -3.52
C GLY A 727 5.15 -8.33 -3.11
N PHE A 728 6.35 -7.75 -3.16
CA PHE A 728 7.59 -8.43 -2.74
C PHE A 728 7.57 -8.74 -1.25
N PHE A 729 7.27 -7.74 -0.41
CA PHE A 729 7.19 -7.94 1.04
C PHE A 729 6.06 -8.90 1.40
N ALA A 730 4.89 -8.79 0.77
CA ALA A 730 3.79 -9.74 0.96
C ALA A 730 4.23 -11.18 0.66
N ASN A 731 4.98 -11.41 -0.43
CA ASN A 731 5.56 -12.71 -0.75
C ASN A 731 6.60 -13.19 0.28
N VAL A 732 7.43 -12.30 0.83
CA VAL A 732 8.40 -12.64 1.87
C VAL A 732 7.71 -13.09 3.17
N VAL A 733 6.61 -12.43 3.55
CA VAL A 733 5.86 -12.76 4.79
C VAL A 733 4.68 -13.72 4.58
N MET A 734 4.49 -14.27 3.37
CA MET A 734 3.41 -15.20 3.01
C MET A 734 2.01 -14.62 3.23
N LEU A 735 1.76 -13.38 2.79
CA LEU A 735 0.47 -12.69 2.88
C LEU A 735 -0.20 -12.39 1.53
N GLN A 736 0.44 -12.74 0.42
CA GLN A 736 0.02 -12.39 -0.94
C GLN A 736 -1.30 -13.05 -1.40
N GLY A 737 -1.84 -14.05 -0.70
CA GLY A 737 -3.16 -14.62 -0.97
C GLY A 737 -4.29 -14.04 -0.12
N LEU A 738 -3.98 -13.19 0.87
CA LEU A 738 -4.97 -12.65 1.83
C LEU A 738 -5.53 -11.28 1.42
N TRP A 739 -4.67 -10.39 0.93
CA TRP A 739 -5.01 -8.98 0.69
C TRP A 739 -4.37 -8.40 -0.57
N ALA A 740 -3.96 -9.24 -1.51
CA ALA A 740 -3.28 -8.73 -2.71
C ALA A 740 -4.31 -8.21 -3.71
N ARG A 741 -4.18 -6.97 -4.19
CA ARG A 741 -5.05 -6.45 -5.25
C ARG A 741 -4.88 -7.22 -6.58
N GLU A 742 -3.70 -7.79 -6.80
CA GLU A 742 -3.29 -8.52 -8.00
C GLU A 742 -2.36 -9.69 -7.62
N LEU A 743 -2.22 -10.69 -8.50
CA LEU A 743 -1.20 -11.73 -8.37
C LEU A 743 0.19 -11.09 -8.48
N SER A 744 1.08 -11.38 -7.53
CA SER A 744 2.36 -10.67 -7.43
C SER A 744 3.56 -11.60 -7.47
N TRP A 745 4.56 -11.21 -8.26
CA TRP A 745 5.84 -11.87 -8.53
C TRP A 745 5.74 -13.28 -9.10
N ASN A 746 5.20 -14.20 -8.33
CA ASN A 746 4.97 -15.58 -8.73
C ASN A 746 3.49 -15.92 -8.55
N ASP A 747 2.72 -15.82 -9.62
CA ASP A 747 1.26 -15.99 -9.65
C ASP A 747 0.77 -17.21 -8.85
N PRO A 748 1.19 -18.46 -9.13
CA PRO A 748 0.70 -19.63 -8.39
C PRO A 748 1.04 -19.60 -6.89
N SER A 749 1.93 -18.73 -6.42
CA SER A 749 2.35 -18.70 -5.01
C SER A 749 1.28 -18.17 -4.04
N TRP A 750 0.18 -17.56 -4.54
CA TRP A 750 -0.95 -17.16 -3.68
C TRP A 750 -1.49 -18.34 -2.86
N SER A 751 -1.56 -19.53 -3.45
CA SER A 751 -2.06 -20.74 -2.80
C SER A 751 -1.13 -21.21 -1.67
N ILE A 752 0.18 -21.04 -1.83
CA ILE A 752 1.20 -21.37 -0.82
C ILE A 752 1.07 -20.47 0.41
N SER A 753 0.70 -19.20 0.21
CA SER A 753 0.44 -18.28 1.32
C SER A 753 -0.78 -18.69 2.15
N LEU A 754 -1.85 -19.16 1.49
CA LEU A 754 -3.05 -19.69 2.17
C LEU A 754 -2.79 -21.05 2.82
N GLU A 755 -1.95 -21.89 2.23
CA GLU A 755 -1.48 -23.11 2.89
C GLU A 755 -0.68 -22.78 4.16
N PHE A 756 0.17 -21.75 4.10
CA PHE A 756 0.90 -21.26 5.27
C PHE A 756 -0.04 -20.71 6.35
N LEU A 757 -1.10 -20.00 5.96
CA LEU A 757 -2.18 -19.59 6.88
C LEU A 757 -2.87 -20.81 7.53
N ALA A 758 -3.22 -21.82 6.74
CA ALA A 758 -3.80 -23.06 7.26
C ALA A 758 -2.86 -23.74 8.27
N TYR A 759 -1.54 -23.66 8.06
CA TYR A 759 -0.55 -24.14 9.03
C TYR A 759 -0.52 -23.32 10.32
N LEU A 760 -0.70 -21.99 10.26
CA LEU A 760 -0.83 -21.17 11.47
C LEU A 760 -2.06 -21.59 12.29
N LEU A 761 -3.17 -21.90 11.63
CA LEU A 761 -4.42 -22.29 12.29
C LEU A 761 -4.44 -23.75 12.76
N PHE A 762 -3.73 -24.66 12.07
CA PHE A 762 -3.79 -26.11 12.31
C PHE A 762 -3.58 -26.51 13.78
N PRO A 763 -2.51 -26.07 14.50
CA PRO A 763 -2.30 -26.48 15.88
C PRO A 763 -3.42 -26.03 16.83
N LEU A 764 -4.14 -24.94 16.51
CA LEU A 764 -5.24 -24.42 17.30
C LEU A 764 -6.54 -25.18 17.04
N LEU A 765 -6.81 -25.49 15.77
CA LEU A 765 -8.03 -26.19 15.34
C LEU A 765 -7.97 -27.69 15.59
N PHE A 766 -6.80 -28.32 15.41
CA PHE A 766 -6.66 -29.77 15.47
C PHE A 766 -7.14 -30.40 16.79
N PRO A 767 -6.77 -29.94 18.00
CA PRO A 767 -7.22 -30.59 19.24
C PRO A 767 -8.73 -30.53 19.42
N VAL A 768 -9.36 -29.43 19.00
CA VAL A 768 -10.82 -29.24 19.05
C VAL A 768 -11.50 -30.23 18.13
N LEU A 769 -11.06 -30.28 16.86
CA LEU A 769 -11.61 -31.18 15.85
C LEU A 769 -11.35 -32.64 16.18
N TRP A 770 -10.18 -32.96 16.72
CA TRP A 770 -9.79 -34.33 17.05
C TRP A 770 -10.70 -34.93 18.11
N ARG A 771 -11.00 -34.17 19.17
CA ARG A 771 -11.82 -34.58 20.32
C ARG A 771 -13.32 -34.51 20.08
N ALA A 772 -13.74 -33.77 19.04
CA ALA A 772 -15.15 -33.66 18.69
C ALA A 772 -15.77 -35.04 18.45
N GLY A 773 -16.99 -35.24 18.95
CA GLY A 773 -17.77 -36.45 18.70
C GLY A 773 -18.12 -36.63 17.21
N ARG A 774 -18.54 -37.84 16.81
CA ARG A 774 -18.89 -38.15 15.42
C ARG A 774 -19.97 -37.22 14.85
N ALA A 775 -20.99 -36.88 15.65
CA ALA A 775 -22.04 -35.95 15.26
C ALA A 775 -21.51 -34.53 14.99
N ALA A 776 -20.63 -34.01 15.85
CA ALA A 776 -20.01 -32.70 15.66
C ALA A 776 -19.10 -32.66 14.43
N LYS A 777 -18.33 -33.74 14.17
CA LYS A 777 -17.51 -33.89 12.96
C LYS A 777 -18.37 -33.96 11.69
N ALA A 778 -19.50 -34.67 11.73
CA ALA A 778 -20.45 -34.73 10.63
C ALA A 778 -21.14 -33.38 10.39
N GLY A 779 -21.54 -32.68 11.46
CA GLY A 779 -22.10 -31.33 11.40
C GLY A 779 -21.12 -30.33 10.80
N LEU A 780 -19.84 -30.38 11.20
CA LEU A 780 -18.79 -29.59 10.56
C LEU A 780 -18.63 -29.96 9.09
N GLY A 781 -18.57 -31.25 8.73
CA GLY A 781 -18.52 -31.69 7.34
C GLY A 781 -19.67 -31.11 6.50
N GLY A 782 -20.90 -31.12 7.03
CA GLY A 782 -22.06 -30.48 6.40
C GLY A 782 -21.88 -28.96 6.26
N LEU A 783 -21.39 -28.29 7.29
CA LEU A 783 -21.09 -26.86 7.22
C LEU A 783 -20.04 -26.53 6.15
N LEU A 784 -18.96 -27.31 6.03
CA LEU A 784 -17.93 -27.09 5.00
C LEU A 784 -18.52 -27.23 3.59
N VAL A 785 -19.40 -28.21 3.37
CA VAL A 785 -20.13 -28.36 2.10
C VAL A 785 -21.06 -27.18 1.85
N LEU A 786 -21.78 -26.69 2.87
CA LEU A 786 -22.62 -25.50 2.75
C LEU A 786 -21.82 -24.24 2.42
N VAL A 787 -20.62 -24.07 2.99
CA VAL A 787 -19.74 -22.94 2.68
C VAL A 787 -19.27 -23.00 1.23
N LEU A 788 -18.81 -24.15 0.75
CA LEU A 788 -18.44 -24.33 -0.65
C LEU A 788 -19.64 -24.17 -1.60
N GLY A 789 -20.81 -24.65 -1.18
CA GLY A 789 -22.07 -24.50 -1.89
C GLY A 789 -22.50 -23.04 -2.03
N TRP A 790 -22.42 -22.29 -0.93
CA TRP A 790 -22.65 -20.85 -0.91
C TRP A 790 -21.65 -20.10 -1.80
N LEU A 791 -20.37 -20.47 -1.72
CA LEU A 791 -19.34 -19.85 -2.54
C LEU A 791 -19.61 -20.07 -4.03
N ALA A 792 -19.91 -21.31 -4.43
CA ALA A 792 -20.26 -21.63 -5.81
C ALA A 792 -21.54 -20.89 -6.27
N TYR A 793 -22.56 -20.77 -5.42
CA TYR A 793 -23.74 -19.96 -5.74
C TYR A 793 -23.36 -18.49 -5.99
N ARG A 794 -22.49 -17.91 -5.15
CA ARG A 794 -22.04 -16.52 -5.28
C ARG A 794 -21.15 -16.28 -6.50
N THR A 795 -20.39 -17.28 -6.94
CA THR A 795 -19.48 -17.15 -8.08
C THR A 795 -20.03 -17.74 -9.38
N GLY A 796 -21.32 -18.08 -9.44
CA GLY A 796 -21.93 -18.67 -10.63
C GLY A 796 -21.39 -20.06 -11.00
N GLY A 797 -20.85 -20.79 -10.02
CA GLY A 797 -20.26 -22.12 -10.19
C GLY A 797 -18.78 -22.12 -10.57
N TYR A 798 -18.11 -20.96 -10.60
CA TYR A 798 -16.69 -20.82 -10.92
C TYR A 798 -15.85 -20.60 -9.64
N LEU A 799 -15.21 -21.65 -9.16
CA LEU A 799 -14.47 -21.63 -7.90
C LEU A 799 -13.00 -21.23 -8.04
N ASN A 800 -12.53 -20.80 -9.21
CA ASN A 800 -11.15 -20.32 -9.40
C ASN A 800 -10.89 -18.93 -8.77
N GLN A 801 -11.11 -18.83 -7.46
CA GLN A 801 -10.91 -17.63 -6.65
C GLN A 801 -9.54 -17.71 -5.98
N TRP A 802 -8.73 -16.65 -6.10
CA TRP A 802 -7.30 -16.65 -5.75
C TRP A 802 -6.88 -15.61 -4.70
N ASN A 803 -7.80 -14.71 -4.29
CA ASN A 803 -7.51 -13.69 -3.29
C ASN A 803 -8.69 -13.41 -2.34
N GLY A 804 -8.36 -12.85 -1.18
CA GLY A 804 -9.30 -12.26 -0.24
C GLY A 804 -10.18 -13.29 0.44
N THR A 805 -11.36 -12.84 0.83
CA THR A 805 -12.32 -13.67 1.57
C THR A 805 -12.73 -14.92 0.79
N TYR A 806 -12.88 -14.84 -0.54
CA TYR A 806 -13.30 -16.00 -1.35
C TYR A 806 -12.23 -17.09 -1.42
N ALA A 807 -10.94 -16.75 -1.52
CA ALA A 807 -9.89 -17.74 -1.50
C ALA A 807 -9.76 -18.42 -0.13
N ILE A 808 -9.97 -17.68 0.96
CA ILE A 808 -10.04 -18.27 2.32
C ILE A 808 -11.24 -19.22 2.43
N LEU A 809 -12.43 -18.81 1.97
CA LEU A 809 -13.66 -19.59 2.00
C LEU A 809 -13.65 -20.80 1.05
N ARG A 810 -12.70 -20.88 0.13
CA ARG A 810 -12.42 -22.07 -0.69
C ARG A 810 -11.42 -22.99 0.01
N CYS A 811 -10.20 -22.49 0.22
CA CYS A 811 -9.06 -23.32 0.60
C CYS A 811 -9.08 -23.78 2.06
N LEU A 812 -9.54 -22.95 2.99
CA LEU A 812 -9.56 -23.33 4.40
C LEU A 812 -10.59 -24.45 4.68
N PRO A 813 -11.84 -24.39 4.15
CA PRO A 813 -12.76 -25.52 4.24
C PRO A 813 -12.21 -26.83 3.68
N GLU A 814 -11.50 -26.79 2.55
CA GLU A 814 -10.90 -27.99 1.95
C GLU A 814 -9.77 -28.57 2.80
N PHE A 815 -8.94 -27.71 3.40
CA PHE A 815 -7.94 -28.15 4.38
C PHE A 815 -8.60 -28.85 5.58
N LEU A 816 -9.66 -28.27 6.13
CA LEU A 816 -10.43 -28.86 7.23
C LEU A 816 -11.11 -30.17 6.82
N ALA A 817 -11.62 -30.25 5.59
CA ALA A 817 -12.17 -31.48 5.02
C ALA A 817 -11.10 -32.58 4.97
N GLY A 818 -9.85 -32.25 4.62
CA GLY A 818 -8.70 -33.16 4.71
C GLY A 818 -8.43 -33.66 6.14
N MET A 819 -8.54 -32.79 7.14
CA MET A 819 -8.41 -33.19 8.55
C MET A 819 -9.51 -34.16 8.99
N LEU A 820 -10.77 -33.89 8.61
CA LEU A 820 -11.91 -34.77 8.85
C LEU A 820 -11.76 -36.10 8.13
N LEU A 821 -11.28 -36.06 6.88
CA LEU A 821 -11.02 -37.23 6.04
C LEU A 821 -10.04 -38.20 6.72
N TYR A 822 -9.01 -37.67 7.37
CA TYR A 822 -8.07 -38.49 8.13
C TYR A 822 -8.72 -39.13 9.38
N SER A 823 -9.63 -38.42 10.07
CA SER A 823 -10.41 -39.01 11.16
C SER A 823 -11.32 -40.14 10.66
N SER A 824 -11.93 -39.98 9.48
CA SER A 824 -12.73 -41.03 8.84
C SER A 824 -11.88 -42.20 8.38
N TYR A 825 -10.70 -41.94 7.83
CA TYR A 825 -9.72 -42.97 7.47
C TYR A 825 -9.42 -43.86 8.68
N GLN A 826 -9.15 -43.29 9.87
CA GLN A 826 -8.88 -44.11 11.07
C GLN A 826 -10.07 -44.94 11.55
N SER A 827 -11.31 -44.53 11.25
CA SER A 827 -12.50 -45.27 11.69
C SER A 827 -12.66 -46.65 11.02
N GLY A 828 -11.96 -46.90 9.91
CA GLY A 828 -12.05 -48.15 9.16
C GLY A 828 -13.35 -48.34 8.37
N ILE A 829 -14.26 -47.36 8.43
CA ILE A 829 -15.54 -47.38 7.70
C ILE A 829 -15.25 -47.43 6.19
N PHE A 830 -15.86 -48.38 5.49
CA PHE A 830 -15.64 -48.69 4.05
C PHE A 830 -14.23 -49.14 3.65
N ALA A 831 -13.36 -49.52 4.60
CA ALA A 831 -11.98 -49.91 4.28
C ALA A 831 -11.88 -51.10 3.31
N SER A 832 -12.76 -52.11 3.42
CA SER A 832 -12.77 -53.27 2.52
C SER A 832 -13.20 -52.93 1.10
N VAL A 833 -14.17 -52.02 0.94
CA VAL A 833 -14.65 -51.55 -0.37
C VAL A 833 -13.59 -50.70 -1.05
N LEU A 834 -12.98 -49.77 -0.30
CA LEU A 834 -11.96 -48.86 -0.82
C LEU A 834 -10.60 -49.53 -1.08
N ALA A 835 -10.36 -50.73 -0.52
CA ALA A 835 -9.14 -51.49 -0.78
C ALA A 835 -9.09 -52.11 -2.18
N ALA A 836 -10.24 -52.27 -2.86
CA ALA A 836 -10.35 -52.89 -4.17
C ALA A 836 -9.90 -51.96 -5.31
N ASP A 837 -9.31 -52.54 -6.37
CA ASP A 837 -8.98 -51.79 -7.61
C ASP A 837 -10.20 -51.18 -8.28
N ALA A 838 -11.34 -51.87 -8.21
CA ALA A 838 -12.60 -51.39 -8.78
C ALA A 838 -13.03 -50.04 -8.16
N ALA A 839 -12.78 -49.82 -6.87
CA ALA A 839 -13.14 -48.56 -6.21
C ALA A 839 -12.26 -47.40 -6.68
N LEU A 840 -10.94 -47.60 -6.74
CA LEU A 840 -10.01 -46.59 -7.25
C LEU A 840 -10.27 -46.29 -8.74
N ALA A 841 -10.47 -47.34 -9.56
CA ALA A 841 -10.80 -47.20 -10.97
C ALA A 841 -12.12 -46.45 -11.18
N ALA A 842 -13.18 -46.77 -10.41
CA ALA A 842 -14.46 -46.10 -10.52
C ALA A 842 -14.37 -44.60 -10.21
N VAL A 843 -13.64 -44.23 -9.15
CA VAL A 843 -13.45 -42.80 -8.80
C VAL A 843 -12.64 -42.08 -9.87
N VAL A 844 -11.55 -42.68 -10.38
CA VAL A 844 -10.73 -42.08 -11.45
C VAL A 844 -11.53 -41.91 -12.74
N LEU A 845 -12.31 -42.92 -13.14
CA LEU A 845 -13.15 -42.87 -14.34
C LEU A 845 -14.24 -41.81 -14.21
N LEU A 846 -14.93 -41.75 -13.06
CA LEU A 846 -15.96 -40.75 -12.81
C LEU A 846 -15.37 -39.33 -12.81
N LEU A 847 -14.24 -39.13 -12.11
CA LEU A 847 -13.55 -37.85 -12.07
C LEU A 847 -13.12 -37.42 -13.47
N THR A 848 -12.52 -38.32 -14.25
CA THR A 848 -12.09 -38.04 -15.63
C THR A 848 -13.28 -37.69 -16.54
N ALA A 849 -14.39 -38.42 -16.41
CA ALA A 849 -15.60 -38.15 -17.18
C ALA A 849 -16.21 -36.78 -16.84
N LEU A 850 -16.37 -36.45 -15.54
CA LEU A 850 -16.92 -35.15 -15.12
C LEU A 850 -16.02 -33.99 -15.52
N LEU A 851 -14.71 -34.16 -15.42
CA LEU A 851 -13.73 -33.18 -15.87
C LEU A 851 -13.82 -32.97 -17.38
N HIS A 852 -13.85 -34.05 -18.18
CA HIS A 852 -13.95 -33.97 -19.63
C HIS A 852 -15.24 -33.27 -20.08
N LEU A 853 -16.36 -33.59 -19.44
CA LEU A 853 -17.67 -32.99 -19.68
C LEU A 853 -17.81 -31.55 -19.15
N GLY A 854 -16.79 -31.01 -18.47
CA GLY A 854 -16.83 -29.66 -17.92
C GLY A 854 -17.87 -29.47 -16.81
N ALA A 855 -18.12 -30.51 -16.01
CA ALA A 855 -19.11 -30.49 -14.93
C ALA A 855 -18.88 -29.31 -13.95
N PRO A 856 -19.93 -28.86 -13.23
CA PRO A 856 -19.79 -27.83 -12.20
C PRO A 856 -18.75 -28.22 -11.14
N ASP A 857 -18.02 -27.24 -10.61
CA ASP A 857 -16.90 -27.50 -9.68
C ASP A 857 -17.34 -28.27 -8.42
N LEU A 858 -18.56 -27.99 -7.94
CA LEU A 858 -19.16 -28.68 -6.81
C LEU A 858 -19.43 -30.18 -7.05
N ALA A 859 -19.53 -30.63 -8.30
CA ALA A 859 -19.65 -32.05 -8.61
C ALA A 859 -18.28 -32.75 -8.57
N ILE A 860 -17.19 -32.00 -8.76
CA ILE A 860 -15.82 -32.51 -8.87
C ILE A 860 -15.13 -32.52 -7.49
N ILE A 861 -15.20 -31.42 -6.73
CA ILE A 861 -14.47 -31.27 -5.45
C ILE A 861 -14.74 -32.41 -4.46
N PRO A 862 -15.98 -32.90 -4.26
CA PRO A 862 -16.26 -34.02 -3.35
C PRO A 862 -15.58 -35.35 -3.74
N LEU A 863 -15.17 -35.50 -5.00
CA LEU A 863 -14.45 -36.69 -5.47
C LEU A 863 -12.97 -36.70 -5.04
N PHE A 864 -12.36 -35.54 -4.73
CA PHE A 864 -10.96 -35.51 -4.28
C PHE A 864 -10.76 -36.23 -2.94
N PRO A 865 -11.58 -36.01 -1.88
CA PRO A 865 -11.51 -36.83 -0.67
C PRO A 865 -11.67 -38.34 -0.93
N LEU A 866 -12.57 -38.73 -1.84
CA LEU A 866 -12.78 -40.14 -2.21
C LEU A 866 -11.59 -40.73 -2.94
N LEU A 867 -10.98 -39.97 -3.87
CA LEU A 867 -9.77 -40.36 -4.58
C LEU A 867 -8.61 -40.57 -3.60
N ILE A 868 -8.41 -39.65 -2.66
CA ILE A 868 -7.37 -39.73 -1.63
C ILE A 868 -7.58 -40.97 -0.76
N LEU A 869 -8.80 -41.22 -0.28
CA LEU A 869 -9.09 -42.41 0.52
C LEU A 869 -8.90 -43.71 -0.26
N ALA A 870 -9.41 -43.79 -1.49
CA ALA A 870 -9.28 -44.96 -2.35
C ALA A 870 -7.80 -45.23 -2.66
N ALA A 871 -7.00 -44.21 -2.98
CA ALA A 871 -5.59 -44.36 -3.28
C ALA A 871 -4.76 -44.82 -2.08
N VAL A 872 -5.04 -44.31 -0.87
CA VAL A 872 -4.33 -44.71 0.36
C VAL A 872 -4.73 -46.10 0.81
N ARG A 873 -6.00 -46.50 0.61
CA ARG A 873 -6.52 -47.81 1.04
C ARG A 873 -6.30 -48.92 0.02
N ASN A 874 -6.07 -48.60 -1.26
CA ASN A 874 -5.92 -49.60 -2.31
C ASN A 874 -4.70 -50.50 -2.05
N THR A 875 -4.96 -51.81 -1.99
CA THR A 875 -3.94 -52.85 -1.87
C THR A 875 -3.93 -53.77 -3.10
N GLY A 876 -4.62 -53.38 -4.18
CA GLY A 876 -4.74 -54.14 -5.41
C GLY A 876 -3.61 -53.87 -6.40
N ARG A 877 -3.81 -54.26 -7.66
CA ARG A 877 -2.83 -54.12 -8.76
C ARG A 877 -2.63 -52.68 -9.20
N LEU A 878 -3.57 -51.78 -8.92
CA LEU A 878 -3.43 -50.35 -9.23
C LEU A 878 -2.47 -49.63 -8.27
N SER A 879 -2.32 -50.11 -7.04
CA SER A 879 -1.42 -49.49 -6.05
C SER A 879 0.05 -49.51 -6.49
N PRO A 880 0.64 -50.63 -6.96
CA PRO A 880 2.00 -50.63 -7.53
C PRO A 880 2.16 -49.74 -8.77
N LEU A 881 1.12 -49.61 -9.60
CA LEU A 881 1.14 -48.75 -10.78
C LEU A 881 1.18 -47.27 -10.39
N LEU A 882 0.31 -46.86 -9.46
CA LEU A 882 0.28 -45.50 -8.91
C LEU A 882 1.60 -45.15 -8.20
N ASN A 883 2.19 -46.12 -7.50
CA ASN A 883 3.47 -45.99 -6.79
C ASN A 883 4.70 -46.31 -7.65
N SER A 884 4.56 -46.27 -8.98
CA SER A 884 5.68 -46.50 -9.90
C SER A 884 6.76 -45.42 -9.74
N PRO A 885 8.05 -45.75 -9.98
CA PRO A 885 9.15 -44.81 -9.80
C PRO A 885 8.98 -43.45 -10.51
N PRO A 886 8.44 -43.37 -11.76
CA PRO A 886 8.22 -42.09 -12.43
C PRO A 886 7.18 -41.21 -11.72
N LEU A 887 6.08 -41.80 -11.24
CA LEU A 887 5.03 -41.05 -10.55
C LEU A 887 5.44 -40.63 -9.14
N VAL A 888 6.21 -41.46 -8.44
CA VAL A 888 6.82 -41.09 -7.15
C VAL A 888 7.82 -39.94 -7.34
N TRP A 889 8.69 -40.03 -8.36
CA TRP A 889 9.62 -38.95 -8.70
C TRP A 889 8.88 -37.64 -9.01
N LEU A 890 7.82 -37.69 -9.81
CA LEU A 890 6.98 -36.52 -10.10
C LEU A 890 6.37 -35.95 -8.81
N GLY A 891 5.97 -36.81 -7.89
CA GLY A 891 5.51 -36.44 -6.55
C GLY A 891 6.57 -35.77 -5.68
N ASP A 892 7.80 -36.25 -5.71
CA ASP A 892 8.92 -35.68 -4.94
C ASP A 892 9.23 -34.26 -5.39
N ILE A 893 9.30 -34.02 -6.70
CA ILE A 893 9.60 -32.71 -7.28
C ILE A 893 8.37 -31.78 -7.34
N SER A 894 7.17 -32.24 -6.94
CA SER A 894 5.91 -31.52 -7.15
C SER A 894 5.89 -30.08 -6.65
N TYR A 895 6.50 -29.81 -5.49
CA TYR A 895 6.58 -28.44 -4.95
C TYR A 895 7.51 -27.55 -5.79
N SER A 896 8.64 -28.09 -6.20
CA SER A 896 9.58 -27.42 -7.11
C SER A 896 8.96 -27.16 -8.48
N LEU A 897 8.23 -28.13 -9.03
CA LEU A 897 7.51 -28.00 -10.28
C LEU A 897 6.42 -26.92 -10.19
N TYR A 898 5.65 -26.92 -9.10
CA TYR A 898 4.59 -25.95 -8.87
C TYR A 898 5.11 -24.52 -8.76
N LEU A 899 6.26 -24.27 -8.14
CA LEU A 899 6.78 -22.89 -8.03
C LEU A 899 7.55 -22.41 -9.28
N LEU A 900 8.23 -23.30 -10.00
CA LEU A 900 9.11 -22.89 -11.11
C LEU A 900 8.42 -22.79 -12.47
N HIS A 901 7.32 -23.50 -12.71
CA HIS A 901 6.69 -23.50 -14.03
C HIS A 901 6.27 -22.09 -14.49
N TRP A 902 5.83 -21.24 -13.56
CA TRP A 902 5.47 -19.86 -13.87
C TRP A 902 6.69 -19.03 -14.27
N PHE A 903 7.84 -19.24 -13.62
CA PHE A 903 9.09 -18.59 -14.01
C PHE A 903 9.54 -19.02 -15.41
N VAL A 904 9.39 -20.31 -15.76
CA VAL A 904 9.70 -20.82 -17.11
C VAL A 904 8.81 -20.17 -18.15
N LEU A 905 7.50 -20.08 -17.88
CA LEU A 905 6.54 -19.42 -18.75
C LEU A 905 6.87 -17.94 -18.90
N PHE A 906 7.12 -17.26 -17.79
CA PHE A 906 7.49 -15.86 -17.74
C PHE A 906 8.71 -15.55 -18.61
N VAL A 907 9.85 -16.21 -18.36
CA VAL A 907 11.08 -16.02 -19.15
C VAL A 907 10.83 -16.29 -20.64
N THR A 908 10.05 -17.33 -20.96
CA THR A 908 9.71 -17.66 -22.35
C THR A 908 8.91 -16.54 -23.02
N THR A 909 7.89 -16.01 -22.35
CA THR A 909 7.08 -14.90 -22.88
C THR A 909 7.89 -13.63 -23.05
N GLU A 910 8.85 -13.37 -22.15
CA GLU A 910 9.71 -12.20 -22.25
C GLU A 910 10.70 -12.30 -23.41
N ILE A 911 11.28 -13.49 -23.63
CA ILE A 911 12.10 -13.77 -24.82
C ILE A 911 11.29 -13.56 -26.09
N ALA A 912 10.05 -14.04 -26.14
CA ALA A 912 9.18 -13.88 -27.30
C ALA A 912 8.87 -12.42 -27.63
N ARG A 913 8.57 -11.58 -26.63
CA ARG A 913 8.35 -10.14 -26.82
C ARG A 913 9.55 -9.42 -27.45
N ARG A 914 10.76 -9.95 -27.27
CA ARG A 914 12.02 -9.33 -27.75
C ARG A 914 12.51 -9.88 -29.08
N LEU A 915 11.96 -11.00 -29.55
CA LEU A 915 12.33 -11.63 -30.82
C LEU A 915 11.32 -11.24 -31.91
N PRO A 916 11.70 -10.43 -32.92
CA PRO A 916 10.80 -10.06 -34.01
C PRO A 916 10.31 -11.30 -34.77
N GLY A 917 8.99 -11.45 -34.91
CA GLY A 917 8.36 -12.55 -35.66
C GLY A 917 7.94 -13.77 -34.84
N LEU A 918 8.20 -13.81 -33.53
CA LEU A 918 7.70 -14.88 -32.65
C LEU A 918 6.48 -14.39 -31.85
N ASP A 919 5.29 -14.65 -32.39
CA ASP A 919 4.02 -14.35 -31.71
C ASP A 919 3.26 -15.63 -31.37
N PHE A 920 3.18 -15.95 -30.07
CA PHE A 920 2.48 -17.14 -29.58
C PHE A 920 0.98 -17.13 -29.87
N ALA A 921 0.37 -15.95 -30.04
CA ALA A 921 -1.05 -15.85 -30.37
C ALA A 921 -1.36 -16.37 -31.78
N ASN A 922 -0.37 -16.35 -32.68
CA ASN A 922 -0.51 -16.71 -34.09
C ASN A 922 0.06 -18.10 -34.43
N LEU A 923 0.54 -18.87 -33.45
CA LEU A 923 1.02 -20.23 -33.68
C LEU A 923 -0.14 -21.18 -34.00
N SER A 924 0.07 -22.07 -34.98
CA SER A 924 -0.88 -23.16 -35.27
C SER A 924 -0.82 -24.25 -34.18
N LEU A 925 -1.76 -25.20 -34.23
CA LEU A 925 -1.93 -26.23 -33.20
C LEU A 925 -0.66 -27.05 -32.95
N VAL A 926 -0.01 -27.56 -34.01
CA VAL A 926 1.14 -28.47 -33.90
C VAL A 926 2.37 -27.77 -33.28
N PRO A 927 2.81 -26.59 -33.74
CA PRO A 927 3.86 -25.80 -33.08
C PRO A 927 3.53 -25.45 -31.62
N SER A 928 2.27 -25.14 -31.32
CA SER A 928 1.84 -24.83 -29.95
C SER A 928 2.00 -26.03 -29.03
N LEU A 929 1.55 -27.22 -29.46
CA LEU A 929 1.73 -28.47 -28.70
C LEU A 929 3.21 -28.84 -28.52
N ALA A 930 4.03 -28.64 -29.56
CA ALA A 930 5.47 -28.87 -29.47
C ALA A 930 6.15 -27.94 -28.45
N LEU A 931 5.80 -26.64 -28.46
CA LEU A 931 6.36 -25.68 -27.52
C LEU A 931 5.91 -25.96 -26.08
N ILE A 932 4.65 -26.34 -25.86
CA ILE A 932 4.17 -26.76 -24.53
C ILE A 932 4.92 -27.99 -24.02
N ALA A 933 5.17 -28.99 -24.88
CA ALA A 933 5.96 -30.16 -24.51
C ALA A 933 7.39 -29.78 -24.09
N VAL A 934 8.01 -28.82 -24.80
CA VAL A 934 9.32 -28.27 -24.44
C VAL A 934 9.25 -27.55 -23.08
N LEU A 935 8.27 -26.68 -22.86
CA LEU A 935 8.11 -25.95 -21.59
C LEU A 935 7.91 -26.91 -20.40
N ILE A 936 7.15 -27.99 -20.60
CA ILE A 936 6.97 -29.04 -19.58
C ILE A 936 8.31 -29.73 -19.29
N ALA A 937 9.05 -30.13 -20.33
CA ALA A 937 10.36 -30.78 -20.16
C ALA A 937 11.36 -29.87 -19.43
N VAL A 938 11.42 -28.59 -19.77
CA VAL A 938 12.24 -27.58 -19.09
C VAL A 938 11.81 -27.43 -17.64
N SER A 939 10.50 -27.33 -17.38
CA SER A 939 9.97 -27.20 -16.01
C SER A 939 10.28 -28.42 -15.15
N LEU A 940 10.16 -29.64 -15.68
CA LEU A 940 10.53 -30.88 -14.98
C LEU A 940 12.03 -30.95 -14.68
N THR A 941 12.86 -30.48 -15.61
CA THR A 941 14.32 -30.45 -15.45
C THR A 941 14.72 -29.47 -14.35
N LEU A 942 14.23 -28.24 -14.41
CA LEU A 942 14.49 -27.21 -13.39
C LEU A 942 13.91 -27.59 -12.03
N ALA A 943 12.73 -28.21 -12.01
CA ALA A 943 12.13 -28.75 -10.79
C ALA A 943 13.00 -29.83 -10.15
N THR A 944 13.60 -30.72 -10.95
CA THR A 944 14.50 -31.79 -10.45
C THR A 944 15.77 -31.20 -9.86
N LEU A 945 16.38 -30.22 -10.55
CA LEU A 945 17.58 -29.55 -10.08
C LEU A 945 17.31 -28.76 -8.79
N SER A 946 16.27 -27.94 -8.77
CA SER A 946 15.89 -27.14 -7.60
C SER A 946 15.45 -28.01 -6.42
N PHE A 947 14.74 -29.11 -6.66
CA PHE A 947 14.38 -30.07 -5.61
C PHE A 947 15.64 -30.57 -4.89
N ARG A 948 16.65 -31.00 -5.64
CA ARG A 948 17.90 -31.54 -5.09
C ARG A 948 18.75 -30.46 -4.42
N PHE A 949 19.00 -29.35 -5.11
CA PHE A 949 20.01 -28.38 -4.71
C PHE A 949 19.48 -27.24 -3.82
N VAL A 950 18.20 -26.90 -3.92
CA VAL A 950 17.58 -25.79 -3.19
C VAL A 950 16.63 -26.31 -2.13
N GLU A 951 15.61 -27.09 -2.53
CA GLU A 951 14.54 -27.52 -1.65
C GLU A 951 15.05 -28.47 -0.55
N VAL A 952 15.69 -29.57 -0.91
CA VAL A 952 16.18 -30.58 0.05
C VAL A 952 17.36 -30.04 0.86
N THR A 953 18.35 -29.45 0.18
CA THR A 953 19.55 -28.88 0.84
C THR A 953 19.17 -27.75 1.78
N GLY A 954 18.36 -26.79 1.33
CA GLY A 954 17.90 -25.66 2.13
C GLY A 954 17.04 -26.11 3.32
N ARG A 955 16.15 -27.09 3.12
CA ARG A 955 15.39 -27.70 4.22
C ARG A 955 16.31 -28.35 5.25
N ARG A 956 17.28 -29.16 4.81
CA ARG A 956 18.23 -29.83 5.71
C ARG A 956 19.03 -28.82 6.51
N TRP A 957 19.55 -27.79 5.85
CA TRP A 957 20.30 -26.71 6.46
C TRP A 957 19.47 -25.94 7.51
N LEU A 958 18.23 -25.55 7.17
CA LEU A 958 17.33 -24.87 8.11
C LEU A 958 16.97 -25.76 9.30
N ARG A 959 16.69 -27.05 9.07
CA ARG A 959 16.38 -27.99 10.16
C ARG A 959 17.55 -28.15 11.14
N GLN A 960 18.79 -28.22 10.65
CA GLN A 960 19.98 -28.26 11.49
C GLN A 960 20.16 -26.96 12.29
N ARG A 961 19.95 -25.79 11.67
CA ARG A 961 20.11 -24.48 12.33
C ARG A 961 19.00 -24.14 13.34
N LEU A 962 17.79 -24.63 13.10
CA LEU A 962 16.62 -24.39 13.94
C LEU A 962 16.43 -25.45 15.06
N ASP A 963 17.39 -26.37 15.17
CA ASP A 963 17.43 -27.51 16.09
C ASP A 963 16.18 -28.41 16.00
N ILE A 964 15.68 -28.60 14.77
CA ILE A 964 14.49 -29.40 14.47
C ILE A 964 14.94 -30.87 14.37
N GLY A 965 15.10 -31.53 15.52
CA GLY A 965 15.27 -32.99 15.60
C GLY A 965 16.47 -33.53 16.40
N ARG A 966 17.14 -32.76 17.27
CA ARG A 966 18.03 -33.40 18.26
C ARG A 966 17.18 -34.13 19.31
N ARG A 967 17.22 -35.47 19.28
CA ARG A 967 16.78 -36.32 20.39
C ARG A 967 17.49 -35.86 21.66
N VAL A 968 16.72 -35.72 22.74
CA VAL A 968 17.23 -35.64 24.11
C VAL A 968 18.09 -36.89 24.33
N ALA A 969 19.40 -36.67 24.50
CA ALA A 969 20.29 -37.72 24.96
C ALA A 969 19.92 -38.06 26.41
N VAL A 970 19.84 -39.35 26.69
CA VAL A 970 19.64 -39.97 28.00
C VAL A 970 20.67 -39.44 29.00
N SER A 971 20.22 -38.93 30.15
CA SER A 971 20.94 -39.11 31.40
C SER A 971 19.99 -39.70 32.42
N GLY A 972 20.30 -40.90 32.88
CA GLY A 972 19.66 -41.48 34.07
C GLY A 972 20.01 -40.72 35.35
N ALA A 973 19.41 -41.21 36.44
CA ALA A 973 19.26 -40.66 37.80
C ALA A 973 17.91 -39.92 37.95
N LEU A 974 16.88 -40.48 38.57
CA LEU A 974 16.74 -41.61 39.52
C LEU A 974 15.51 -42.45 39.18
#